data_AF-A0A7W6MKL9-F1
#
_entry.id   AF-A0A7W6MKL9-F1
#
_cell.length_a   1.000
_cell.length_b   1.000
_cell.length_c   1.000
_cell.angle_alpha   90.00
_cell.angle_beta   90.00
_cell.angle_gamma   90.00
#
_symmetry.space_group_name_H-M   'P 1'
#
loop_
_entity.id
_entity.type
_entity.pdbx_description
1 polymer ?
#
loop_
_entity_poly.entity_id
_entity_poly.type
_entity_poly.pdbx_seq_one_letter_code
_entity_poly.pdbx_strand_id
1 'polypeptide(L)'
;MPRATDTLPVDGTPLPADTWVEVTFADEDGELLAPLRRKQARTSRGKLVEEEPDLDAVGLDPVAWRIPTVMPALIPHLAVGGASELGEAVARLTGLAALVDLSKHAGKVAERAGKQMVKELVEELVEDVGEIARHHVEAAGDLDRIVETSPSMRRWGGLSQPADADARDRLAAAAEFFGSLKADAFGDARNVLGDGFDPESKTDRDGLEKDVGPAADQVAKFADLPSIKRLSSLKVDESAREDTLALLSELEGQARAIDEMAASPDRARREQLYARVSSWMREHGHVDDTCPVCIRSLDGVTDPESGAAVGSHLAEAEREFLAHAVADWAIHWRGALADKLPEALASEAKKSLPASPAELLRKGFVDELFATEGFLGILSPLRTDTADLVKECLEALPPFDEPTRRPLPPSVARQAATLQTSIDAVVRAVAFADWLRANTAAVRSACIAVRDGNEGGKEPSRAVGRRLSALRDMVRDAVPLNSAIDLVGRLARIQANHEAKRGRIALCQRTAAALGELVPLGGLAQAQVDLLRERLHRRADHWRRMFFMDPTTFSPSLADTRMDASGILALQAGRLGVTAPAQHVSNASSLRAAVLGFFMAFREHVLATRGGLALLCLDDPQELLDNDNKERLARGLSSLAAGGAQILVTTHDRKFARSLVAECRSDDRVLHLSVHPVNANRLTVALAPAVEEVDRKRHAFDSNPDSARDAQDYASDLRVFMEARLGDLFDNAVHPAYAGQTRAPTLITLVDRLRALVASGGDDLFSHAVVRRFAEDPALAEGAAPRRILNQSHHDKASIGYADVLSVRDAFHRLRTEVEKVHEQFRLHRWREPLTPAEEGTGSVVPFPAMRRPSFSVPVCPDLAAFSGSFGPEGSQDMPTETVDGSWFDNKALFYVRGDSLGFAVPSGSVVIVEADPYPGRDQNLVVAKTKGQLMARRMVRAPGATGVSLSAQMPDPRRSRSTMTFDESKVRLHRVVGAVFTDMPPPEGARNEAAAVDDVPELRRVQIAYRVKEDSAVPLVLPGQTVLGGAELSAADLDQWEGKFVAVTLDDGKSIFKRVGSRLPGSLSHLRQFETIGGLGGSLVVATEAVEGSRDVPLMVRARQIVGVLYDAG
;
A
#
# COMPACT_ATOMS: atom_id res chain seq x y z
N MET A 1 -16.81 19.55 -23.86
CA MET A 1 -15.65 19.94 -23.04
C MET A 1 -15.01 21.17 -23.67
N PRO A 2 -14.97 22.34 -23.00
CA PRO A 2 -14.24 23.51 -23.50
C PRO A 2 -12.74 23.17 -23.67
N ARG A 3 -12.05 23.81 -24.62
CA ARG A 3 -10.58 23.66 -24.73
C ARG A 3 -9.93 24.13 -23.43
N ALA A 4 -8.91 23.40 -22.98
CA ALA A 4 -8.11 23.73 -21.81
C ALA A 4 -7.48 25.14 -21.88
N THR A 5 -7.28 25.67 -23.09
CA THR A 5 -6.54 26.93 -23.32
C THR A 5 -7.23 28.21 -22.83
N ASP A 6 -8.56 28.22 -22.71
CA ASP A 6 -9.28 29.49 -22.46
C ASP A 6 -9.76 29.63 -21.00
N THR A 7 -9.65 28.58 -20.18
CA THR A 7 -10.13 28.60 -18.78
C THR A 7 -9.36 27.74 -17.79
N LEU A 8 -8.34 27.02 -18.23
CA LEU A 8 -7.35 26.44 -17.33
C LEU A 8 -6.03 27.19 -17.55
N PRO A 9 -5.18 27.34 -16.52
CA PRO A 9 -3.83 27.83 -16.69
C PRO A 9 -3.12 27.09 -17.84
N VAL A 10 -2.24 27.80 -18.55
CA VAL A 10 -1.45 27.30 -19.69
C VAL A 10 -0.84 25.93 -19.33
N ASP A 11 -0.98 24.94 -20.22
CA ASP A 11 -0.40 23.60 -20.09
C ASP A 11 -0.88 22.72 -18.93
N GLY A 12 -2.19 22.70 -18.63
CA GLY A 12 -2.72 21.75 -17.64
C GLY A 12 -2.11 21.94 -16.26
N THR A 13 -1.55 23.12 -15.98
CA THR A 13 -1.10 23.48 -14.64
C THR A 13 -2.34 23.59 -13.76
N PRO A 14 -2.42 22.80 -12.68
CA PRO A 14 -3.61 22.79 -11.84
C PRO A 14 -3.78 24.16 -11.19
N LEU A 15 -5.03 24.63 -11.09
CA LEU A 15 -5.42 25.79 -10.29
C LEU A 15 -4.74 25.70 -8.89
N PRO A 16 -4.37 26.84 -8.27
CA PRO A 16 -3.78 26.84 -6.94
C PRO A 16 -4.76 26.15 -5.98
N ALA A 17 -4.37 24.96 -5.53
CA ALA A 17 -5.17 24.08 -4.67
C ALA A 17 -4.80 24.27 -3.18
N ASP A 18 -4.11 25.36 -2.88
CA ASP A 18 -3.90 25.83 -1.52
C ASP A 18 -5.20 26.51 -1.07
N THR A 19 -6.11 25.73 -0.52
CA THR A 19 -7.44 26.17 -0.09
C THR A 19 -7.66 25.83 1.37
N TRP A 20 -8.54 26.58 2.03
CA TRP A 20 -8.99 26.26 3.36
C TRP A 20 -10.48 26.54 3.47
N VAL A 21 -11.16 25.74 4.27
CA VAL A 21 -12.56 25.91 4.62
C VAL A 21 -12.63 25.97 6.13
N GLU A 22 -13.31 27.00 6.64
CA GLU A 22 -13.57 27.17 8.06
C GLU A 22 -15.07 27.21 8.30
N VAL A 23 -15.54 26.46 9.29
CA VAL A 23 -16.94 26.39 9.68
C VAL A 23 -17.07 26.54 11.19
N THR A 24 -18.13 27.22 11.61
CA THR A 24 -18.48 27.39 13.02
C THR A 24 -19.83 26.72 13.25
N PHE A 25 -19.90 25.84 14.24
CA PHE A 25 -21.13 25.16 14.63
C PHE A 25 -21.70 25.78 15.90
N ALA A 26 -22.99 25.59 16.12
CA ALA A 26 -23.62 25.82 17.42
C ALA A 26 -24.03 24.48 18.01
N ASP A 27 -23.99 24.35 19.34
CA ASP A 27 -24.51 23.18 20.04
C ASP A 27 -26.04 23.19 20.18
N GLU A 28 -26.60 22.23 20.92
CA GLU A 28 -28.05 22.08 21.13
C GLU A 28 -28.68 23.25 21.91
N ASP A 29 -27.89 23.98 22.71
CA ASP A 29 -28.29 25.15 23.47
C ASP A 29 -28.11 26.47 22.68
N GLY A 30 -27.49 26.39 21.49
CA GLY A 30 -27.23 27.50 20.60
C GLY A 30 -25.92 28.24 20.87
N GLU A 31 -25.04 27.71 21.71
CA GLU A 31 -23.72 28.28 21.95
C GLU A 31 -22.77 27.99 20.78
N LEU A 32 -22.04 29.01 20.32
CA LEU A 32 -21.10 28.87 19.20
C LEU A 32 -19.83 28.14 19.65
N LEU A 33 -19.51 27.04 18.97
CA LEU A 33 -18.30 26.24 19.17
C LEU A 33 -17.09 26.86 18.48
N ALA A 34 -15.88 26.40 18.84
CA ALA A 34 -14.65 26.83 18.18
C ALA A 34 -14.70 26.55 16.66
N PRO A 35 -14.17 27.46 15.80
CA PRO A 35 -14.14 27.23 14.37
C PRO A 35 -13.31 26.00 13.99
N LEU A 36 -13.87 25.12 13.17
CA LEU A 36 -13.17 23.98 12.59
C LEU A 36 -12.64 24.37 11.21
N ARG A 37 -11.33 24.22 11.01
CA ARG A 37 -10.66 24.53 9.76
C ARG A 37 -10.06 23.28 9.13
N ARG A 38 -10.42 23.03 7.87
CA ARG A 38 -9.75 22.07 7.00
C ARG A 38 -8.87 22.85 6.02
N LYS A 39 -7.61 22.46 5.86
CA LYS A 39 -6.69 23.12 4.92
C LYS A 39 -6.09 22.09 3.98
N GLN A 40 -6.08 22.40 2.69
CA GLN A 40 -5.42 21.62 1.67
C GLN A 40 -4.30 22.48 1.10
N ALA A 41 -3.07 21.96 1.06
CA ALA A 41 -1.89 22.66 0.57
C ALA A 41 -0.99 21.73 -0.25
N ARG A 42 -0.20 22.27 -1.17
CA ARG A 42 0.80 21.47 -1.90
C ARG A 42 2.15 21.48 -1.18
N THR A 43 2.78 20.30 -1.10
CA THR A 43 4.20 20.20 -0.74
C THR A 43 5.10 20.88 -1.77
N SER A 44 6.38 21.08 -1.42
CA SER A 44 7.43 21.51 -2.35
C SER A 44 7.60 20.60 -3.58
N ARG A 45 7.07 19.37 -3.56
CA ARG A 45 7.04 18.41 -4.69
C ARG A 45 5.73 18.42 -5.47
N GLY A 46 4.82 19.35 -5.19
CA GLY A 46 3.52 19.48 -5.86
C GLY A 46 2.43 18.50 -5.40
N LYS A 47 2.73 17.57 -4.48
CA LYS A 47 1.75 16.64 -3.89
C LYS A 47 0.82 17.38 -2.94
N LEU A 48 -0.49 17.15 -3.05
CA LEU A 48 -1.50 17.67 -2.12
C LEU A 48 -1.36 17.01 -0.74
N VAL A 49 -1.39 17.84 0.30
CA VAL A 49 -1.42 17.48 1.71
C VAL A 49 -2.64 18.16 2.32
N GLU A 50 -3.30 17.44 3.21
CA GLU A 50 -4.47 17.91 3.91
C GLU A 50 -4.17 17.97 5.41
N GLU A 51 -4.56 19.07 6.03
CA GLU A 51 -4.60 19.28 7.46
C GLU A 51 -6.08 19.14 7.87
N GLU A 52 -6.37 18.04 8.58
CA GLU A 52 -7.72 17.70 9.04
C GLU A 52 -8.17 18.66 10.16
N PRO A 53 -9.48 18.94 10.27
CA PRO A 53 -10.01 19.73 11.37
C PRO A 53 -9.85 19.01 12.72
N ASP A 54 -9.59 19.77 13.78
CA ASP A 54 -9.52 19.25 15.16
C ASP A 54 -10.94 18.99 15.72
N LEU A 55 -11.47 17.80 15.42
CA LEU A 55 -12.82 17.39 15.83
C LEU A 55 -12.92 17.13 17.34
N ASP A 56 -11.82 16.76 17.98
CA ASP A 56 -11.77 16.50 19.42
C ASP A 56 -12.00 17.79 20.22
N ALA A 57 -11.51 18.94 19.73
CA ALA A 57 -11.72 20.25 20.33
C ALA A 57 -13.21 20.65 20.45
N VAL A 58 -14.10 20.03 19.66
CA VAL A 58 -15.56 20.27 19.69
C VAL A 58 -16.35 19.01 20.08
N GLY A 59 -15.67 17.93 20.50
CA GLY A 59 -16.30 16.69 20.94
C GLY A 59 -17.03 15.89 19.86
N LEU A 60 -16.65 16.02 18.59
CA LEU A 60 -17.29 15.31 17.48
C LEU A 60 -16.55 14.02 17.10
N ASP A 61 -17.26 12.89 17.10
CA ASP A 61 -16.74 11.62 16.58
C ASP A 61 -16.41 11.76 15.07
N PRO A 62 -15.21 11.37 14.60
CA PRO A 62 -14.82 11.52 13.20
C PRO A 62 -15.73 10.83 12.19
N VAL A 63 -16.38 9.73 12.56
CA VAL A 63 -17.34 9.07 11.68
C VAL A 63 -18.68 9.80 11.69
N ALA A 64 -19.14 10.28 12.86
CA ALA A 64 -20.32 11.14 12.96
C ALA A 64 -20.16 12.47 12.19
N TRP A 65 -18.92 12.97 12.02
CA TRP A 65 -18.59 14.07 11.13
C TRP A 65 -18.73 13.69 9.65
N ARG A 66 -18.17 12.53 9.25
CA ARG A 66 -18.14 12.09 7.84
C ARG A 66 -19.53 11.74 7.28
N ILE A 67 -20.42 11.17 8.10
CA ILE A 67 -21.76 10.74 7.67
C ILE A 67 -22.60 11.87 7.04
N PRO A 68 -22.77 13.05 7.66
CA PRO A 68 -23.56 14.13 7.08
C PRO A 68 -22.81 15.00 6.06
N THR A 69 -21.48 14.92 5.98
CA THR A 69 -20.67 15.85 5.17
C THR A 69 -20.10 15.20 3.90
N VAL A 70 -19.33 14.12 4.05
CA VAL A 70 -18.57 13.49 2.96
C VAL A 70 -19.33 12.32 2.34
N MET A 71 -19.94 11.47 3.17
CA MET A 71 -20.62 10.28 2.68
C MET A 71 -21.72 10.53 1.66
N PRO A 72 -22.55 11.60 1.75
CA PRO A 72 -23.62 11.80 0.79
C PRO A 72 -23.10 12.00 -0.64
N ALA A 73 -21.98 12.72 -0.79
CA ALA A 73 -21.30 12.94 -2.07
C ALA A 73 -20.66 11.65 -2.64
N LEU A 74 -20.43 10.64 -1.79
CA LEU A 74 -19.90 9.34 -2.22
C LEU A 74 -21.00 8.39 -2.66
N ILE A 75 -22.23 8.58 -2.17
CA ILE A 75 -23.37 7.72 -2.52
C ILE A 75 -23.39 7.50 -4.04
N PRO A 76 -23.28 8.53 -4.93
CA PRO A 76 -23.29 8.41 -6.41
C PRO A 76 -22.38 7.34 -6.97
N HIS A 77 -21.28 7.09 -6.27
CA HIS A 77 -20.18 6.24 -6.73
C HIS A 77 -20.13 4.88 -6.03
N LEU A 78 -21.06 4.58 -5.11
CA LEU A 78 -21.09 3.30 -4.40
C LEU A 78 -21.54 2.16 -5.30
N ALA A 79 -20.67 1.17 -5.48
CA ALA A 79 -20.99 -0.08 -6.15
C ALA A 79 -21.67 -1.06 -5.19
N VAL A 80 -22.89 -1.50 -5.52
CA VAL A 80 -23.63 -2.49 -4.74
C VAL A 80 -22.98 -3.87 -4.90
N GLY A 81 -22.74 -4.57 -3.79
CA GLY A 81 -22.08 -5.89 -3.78
C GLY A 81 -20.55 -5.86 -3.71
N GLY A 82 -19.94 -4.68 -3.62
CA GLY A 82 -18.50 -4.50 -3.34
C GLY A 82 -18.24 -3.88 -1.97
N ALA A 83 -16.97 -3.83 -1.55
CA ALA A 83 -16.57 -3.04 -0.40
C ALA A 83 -16.93 -1.56 -0.65
N SER A 84 -17.61 -0.95 0.31
CA SER A 84 -18.16 0.41 0.17
C SER A 84 -17.70 1.27 1.34
N GLU A 85 -17.42 2.56 1.11
CA GLU A 85 -17.06 3.47 2.21
C GLU A 85 -18.15 3.58 3.28
N LEU A 86 -19.42 3.46 2.86
CA LEU A 86 -20.56 3.42 3.78
C LEU A 86 -20.47 2.19 4.69
N GLY A 87 -20.29 1.01 4.11
CA GLY A 87 -20.18 -0.23 4.90
C GLY A 87 -18.90 -0.31 5.72
N GLU A 88 -17.77 0.22 5.23
CA GLU A 88 -16.54 0.37 6.03
C GLU A 88 -16.76 1.25 7.25
N ALA A 89 -17.47 2.37 7.11
CA ALA A 89 -17.73 3.24 8.25
C ALA A 89 -18.66 2.58 9.26
N VAL A 90 -19.66 1.81 8.82
CA VAL A 90 -20.50 1.02 9.72
C VAL A 90 -19.65 -0.02 10.45
N ALA A 91 -18.74 -0.69 9.75
CA ALA A 91 -17.83 -1.67 10.34
C ALA A 91 -16.83 -1.03 11.34
N ARG A 92 -16.35 0.19 11.06
CA ARG A 92 -15.48 0.97 11.96
C ARG A 92 -16.24 1.49 13.18
N LEU A 93 -17.43 2.06 13.00
CA LEU A 93 -18.28 2.54 14.09
C LEU A 93 -18.63 1.43 15.07
N THR A 94 -18.94 0.25 14.55
CA THR A 94 -19.27 -0.91 15.39
C THR A 94 -18.03 -1.60 15.97
N GLY A 95 -16.83 -1.36 15.44
CA GLY A 95 -15.58 -2.00 15.86
C GLY A 95 -15.47 -3.47 15.47
N LEU A 96 -16.40 -3.99 14.65
CA LEU A 96 -16.59 -5.43 14.43
C LEU A 96 -15.62 -6.03 13.40
N ALA A 97 -15.13 -5.21 12.46
CA ALA A 97 -14.16 -5.67 11.46
C ALA A 97 -12.88 -6.23 12.11
N ALA A 98 -12.35 -5.53 13.11
CA ALA A 98 -11.15 -5.95 13.82
C ALA A 98 -11.33 -7.31 14.54
N LEU A 99 -12.54 -7.57 15.06
CA LEU A 99 -12.87 -8.84 15.72
C LEU A 99 -12.97 -9.99 14.73
N VAL A 100 -13.51 -9.75 13.53
CA VAL A 100 -13.57 -10.76 12.47
C VAL A 100 -12.18 -11.07 11.91
N ASP A 101 -11.35 -10.05 11.72
CA ASP A 101 -9.98 -10.26 11.28
C ASP A 101 -9.16 -11.01 12.33
N LEU A 102 -9.29 -10.65 13.60
CA LEU A 102 -8.66 -11.37 14.71
C LEU A 102 -9.10 -12.85 14.72
N SER A 103 -10.41 -13.12 14.62
CA SER A 103 -10.95 -14.49 14.57
C SER A 103 -10.40 -15.29 13.38
N LYS A 104 -10.35 -14.70 12.17
CA LYS A 104 -9.78 -15.34 10.98
C LYS A 104 -8.29 -15.66 11.14
N HIS A 105 -7.52 -14.72 11.68
CA HIS A 105 -6.08 -14.92 11.89
C HIS A 105 -5.84 -15.96 12.98
N ALA A 106 -6.56 -15.88 14.09
CA ALA A 106 -6.51 -16.87 15.17
C ALA A 106 -6.84 -18.28 14.64
N GLY A 107 -7.89 -18.42 13.83
CA GLY A 107 -8.27 -19.70 13.22
C GLY A 107 -7.19 -20.28 12.30
N LYS A 108 -6.62 -19.47 11.39
CA LYS A 108 -5.53 -19.91 10.50
C LYS A 108 -4.28 -20.33 11.27
N VAL A 109 -3.90 -19.56 12.28
CA VAL A 109 -2.71 -19.86 13.09
C VAL A 109 -2.94 -21.07 13.99
N ALA A 110 -4.14 -21.22 14.57
CA ALA A 110 -4.52 -22.39 15.35
C ALA A 110 -4.50 -23.66 14.49
N GLU A 111 -5.01 -23.61 13.26
CA GLU A 111 -4.96 -24.76 12.35
C GLU A 111 -3.53 -25.11 11.94
N ARG A 112 -2.72 -24.11 11.58
CA ARG A 112 -1.31 -24.32 11.23
C ARG A 112 -0.52 -24.92 12.39
N ALA A 113 -0.67 -24.36 13.59
CA ALA A 113 0.01 -24.84 14.79
C ALA A 113 -0.48 -26.23 15.21
N GLY A 114 -1.80 -26.45 15.23
CA GLY A 114 -2.43 -27.66 15.78
C GLY A 114 -2.47 -28.86 14.84
N LYS A 115 -2.51 -28.65 13.51
CA LYS A 115 -2.50 -29.73 12.52
C LYS A 115 -1.16 -29.86 11.82
N GLN A 116 -0.70 -28.82 11.14
CA GLN A 116 0.45 -28.91 10.25
C GLN A 116 1.76 -29.05 11.04
N MET A 117 2.06 -28.10 11.94
CA MET A 117 3.31 -28.11 12.70
C MET A 117 3.36 -29.28 13.69
N VAL A 118 2.24 -29.62 14.36
CA VAL A 118 2.20 -30.80 15.23
C VAL A 118 2.43 -32.08 14.42
N LYS A 119 1.84 -32.22 13.23
CA LYS A 119 2.07 -33.39 12.37
C LYS A 119 3.54 -33.48 11.95
N GLU A 120 4.12 -32.40 11.43
CA GLU A 120 5.53 -32.34 11.00
C GLU A 120 6.48 -32.66 12.17
N LEU A 121 6.24 -32.07 13.36
CA LEU A 121 7.05 -32.33 14.56
C LEU A 121 6.87 -33.74 15.12
N VAL A 122 5.69 -34.35 14.97
CA VAL A 122 5.44 -35.75 15.36
C VAL A 122 6.12 -36.70 14.39
N GLU A 123 6.06 -36.44 13.08
CA GLU A 123 6.78 -37.22 12.06
C GLU A 123 8.29 -37.13 12.28
N GLU A 124 8.83 -35.92 12.49
CA GLU A 124 10.24 -35.69 12.84
C GLU A 124 10.63 -36.42 14.13
N LEU A 125 9.79 -36.36 15.17
CA LEU A 125 10.04 -37.07 16.42
C LEU A 125 10.03 -38.60 16.19
N VAL A 126 9.13 -39.15 15.38
CA VAL A 126 9.05 -40.59 15.12
C VAL A 126 10.24 -41.08 14.30
N GLU A 127 10.65 -40.34 13.27
CA GLU A 127 11.86 -40.65 12.49
C GLU A 127 13.11 -40.59 13.37
N ASP A 128 13.25 -39.53 14.16
CA ASP A 128 14.42 -39.32 15.01
C ASP A 128 14.42 -40.21 16.26
N VAL A 129 13.28 -40.69 16.76
CA VAL A 129 13.25 -41.61 17.91
C VAL A 129 14.03 -42.89 17.61
N GLY A 130 14.02 -43.36 16.36
CA GLY A 130 14.86 -44.49 15.94
C GLY A 130 16.36 -44.18 16.03
N GLU A 131 16.78 -43.00 15.58
CA GLU A 131 18.18 -42.57 15.64
C GLU A 131 18.65 -42.21 17.05
N ILE A 132 17.81 -41.53 17.83
CA ILE A 132 18.03 -41.16 19.24
C ILE A 132 18.18 -42.43 20.07
N ALA A 133 17.29 -43.42 19.89
CA ALA A 133 17.40 -44.71 20.57
C ALA A 133 18.68 -45.45 20.18
N ARG A 134 19.04 -45.47 18.88
CA ARG A 134 20.29 -46.10 18.42
C ARG A 134 21.52 -45.43 19.03
N HIS A 135 21.63 -44.11 18.95
CA HIS A 135 22.77 -43.37 19.51
C HIS A 135 22.87 -43.49 21.03
N HIS A 136 21.72 -43.60 21.72
CA HIS A 136 21.70 -43.85 23.15
C HIS A 136 22.23 -45.26 23.48
N VAL A 137 21.76 -46.29 22.77
CA VAL A 137 22.23 -47.68 22.96
C VAL A 137 23.73 -47.79 22.67
N GLU A 138 24.22 -47.14 21.61
CA GLU A 138 25.65 -47.11 21.29
C GLU A 138 26.46 -46.46 22.41
N ALA A 139 26.10 -45.25 22.85
CA ALA A 139 26.84 -44.55 23.90
C ALA A 139 26.75 -45.23 25.27
N ALA A 140 25.63 -45.87 25.60
CA ALA A 140 25.48 -46.67 26.81
C ALA A 140 26.35 -47.95 26.74
N GLY A 141 26.36 -48.64 25.61
CA GLY A 141 27.22 -49.81 25.40
C GLY A 141 28.72 -49.49 25.41
N ASP A 142 29.11 -48.31 24.92
CA ASP A 142 30.48 -47.80 25.02
C ASP A 142 30.87 -47.56 26.49
N LEU A 143 29.95 -46.99 27.29
CA LEU A 143 30.18 -46.75 28.71
C LEU A 143 30.31 -48.07 29.49
N ASP A 144 29.45 -49.04 29.22
CA ASP A 144 29.50 -50.36 29.86
C ASP A 144 30.86 -51.06 29.61
N ARG A 145 31.39 -50.98 28.38
CA ARG A 145 32.72 -51.53 28.06
C ARG A 145 33.87 -50.88 28.85
N ILE A 146 33.80 -49.57 29.09
CA ILE A 146 34.79 -48.84 29.90
C ILE A 146 34.66 -49.23 31.38
N VAL A 147 33.43 -49.35 31.87
CA VAL A 147 33.13 -49.77 33.25
C VAL A 147 33.62 -51.20 33.52
N GLU A 148 33.45 -52.13 32.57
CA GLU A 148 33.91 -53.51 32.71
C GLU A 148 35.43 -53.65 32.81
N THR A 149 36.17 -52.80 32.11
CA THR A 149 37.65 -52.85 32.08
C THR A 149 38.32 -52.22 33.31
N SER A 150 37.58 -51.45 34.12
CA SER A 150 38.10 -50.73 35.29
C SER A 150 37.43 -51.19 36.60
N PRO A 151 38.13 -51.92 37.51
CA PRO A 151 37.53 -52.46 38.74
C PRO A 151 36.85 -51.44 39.66
N SER A 152 37.35 -50.20 39.72
CA SER A 152 36.79 -49.10 40.53
C SER A 152 35.44 -48.60 40.00
N MET A 153 35.18 -48.70 38.70
CA MET A 153 33.97 -48.22 38.05
C MET A 153 32.81 -49.21 38.10
N ARG A 154 33.08 -50.52 38.27
CA ARG A 154 32.07 -51.61 38.26
C ARG A 154 30.96 -51.49 39.32
N ARG A 155 31.09 -50.55 40.26
CA ARG A 155 30.05 -50.22 41.25
C ARG A 155 28.91 -49.39 40.67
N TRP A 156 29.02 -48.91 39.43
CA TRP A 156 27.98 -48.18 38.72
C TRP A 156 26.79 -49.08 38.36
N GLY A 157 25.56 -48.61 38.65
CA GLY A 157 24.31 -49.40 38.57
C GLY A 157 23.60 -49.42 37.21
N GLY A 158 24.23 -48.93 36.14
CA GLY A 158 23.68 -48.93 34.78
C GLY A 158 22.76 -47.74 34.44
N LEU A 159 22.31 -47.69 33.19
CA LEU A 159 21.50 -46.58 32.63
C LEU A 159 20.09 -47.04 32.22
N SER A 160 19.12 -46.12 32.25
CA SER A 160 17.75 -46.33 31.75
C SER A 160 17.61 -45.89 30.28
N GLN A 161 16.46 -46.18 29.64
CA GLN A 161 16.20 -45.76 28.27
C GLN A 161 15.82 -44.26 28.20
N PRO A 162 16.01 -43.56 27.05
CA PRO A 162 15.68 -42.14 26.91
C PRO A 162 14.20 -41.78 27.17
N ALA A 163 13.31 -42.75 27.00
CA ALA A 163 11.88 -42.56 27.19
C ALA A 163 11.45 -42.70 28.66
N ASP A 164 12.33 -43.19 29.53
CA ASP A 164 12.03 -43.45 30.93
C ASP A 164 11.97 -42.13 31.71
N ALA A 165 11.01 -42.03 32.64
CA ALA A 165 10.75 -40.80 33.39
C ALA A 165 11.91 -40.38 34.32
N ASP A 166 12.77 -41.31 34.72
CA ASP A 166 13.90 -41.11 35.63
C ASP A 166 15.26 -41.02 34.91
N ALA A 167 15.28 -41.04 33.57
CA ALA A 167 16.52 -41.06 32.78
C ALA A 167 17.44 -39.86 33.07
N ARG A 168 16.84 -38.68 33.25
CA ARG A 168 17.57 -37.46 33.60
C ARG A 168 18.25 -37.56 34.97
N ASP A 169 17.55 -38.10 35.96
CA ASP A 169 18.05 -38.22 37.33
C ASP A 169 19.16 -39.26 37.42
N ARG A 170 19.04 -40.37 36.68
CA ARG A 170 20.10 -41.40 36.59
C ARG A 170 21.37 -40.88 35.89
N LEU A 171 21.24 -40.05 34.86
CA LEU A 171 22.39 -39.43 34.19
C LEU A 171 23.09 -38.41 35.10
N ALA A 172 22.35 -37.67 35.91
CA ALA A 172 22.94 -36.78 36.92
C ALA A 172 23.72 -37.58 37.98
N ALA A 173 23.13 -38.67 38.50
CA ALA A 173 23.81 -39.57 39.44
C ALA A 173 25.07 -40.22 38.83
N ALA A 174 25.06 -40.54 37.54
CA ALA A 174 26.24 -41.05 36.83
C ALA A 174 27.37 -40.02 36.78
N ALA A 175 27.04 -38.77 36.45
CA ALA A 175 28.02 -37.69 36.39
C ALA A 175 28.68 -37.42 37.75
N GLU A 176 27.89 -37.47 38.83
CA GLU A 176 28.39 -37.34 40.20
C GLU A 176 29.32 -38.51 40.56
N PHE A 177 28.89 -39.76 40.30
CA PHE A 177 29.68 -40.95 40.61
C PHE A 177 31.06 -40.99 39.93
N PHE A 178 31.12 -40.78 38.60
CA PHE A 178 32.40 -40.74 37.88
C PHE A 178 33.23 -39.49 38.22
N GLY A 179 32.56 -38.39 38.55
CA GLY A 179 33.20 -37.15 39.01
C GLY A 179 33.97 -37.34 40.33
N SER A 180 33.37 -38.01 41.30
CA SER A 180 34.02 -38.33 42.59
C SER A 180 35.17 -39.34 42.42
N LEU A 181 35.00 -40.39 41.60
CA LEU A 181 36.09 -41.32 41.31
C LEU A 181 37.29 -40.65 40.63
N LYS A 182 37.05 -39.64 39.77
CA LYS A 182 38.12 -38.82 39.19
C LYS A 182 38.80 -37.95 40.25
N ALA A 183 38.06 -37.41 41.22
CA ALA A 183 38.65 -36.64 42.32
C ALA A 183 39.58 -37.52 43.18
N ASP A 184 39.13 -38.72 43.54
CA ASP A 184 39.95 -39.72 44.25
C ASP A 184 41.25 -40.03 43.51
N ALA A 185 41.20 -40.21 42.18
CA ALA A 185 42.37 -40.51 41.36
C ALA A 185 43.42 -39.38 41.32
N PHE A 186 43.00 -38.12 41.51
CA PHE A 186 43.90 -36.97 41.59
C PHE A 186 44.31 -36.60 43.02
N GLY A 187 43.85 -37.34 44.04
CA GLY A 187 44.17 -37.05 45.45
C GLY A 187 45.67 -36.97 45.73
N ASP A 188 46.47 -37.83 45.11
CA ASP A 188 47.93 -37.86 45.26
C ASP A 188 48.64 -36.69 44.57
N ALA A 189 48.00 -35.99 43.63
CA ALA A 189 48.57 -34.81 42.97
C ALA A 189 48.76 -33.64 43.96
N ARG A 190 47.94 -33.58 45.02
CA ARG A 190 48.09 -32.62 46.12
C ARG A 190 49.44 -32.76 46.83
N ASN A 191 50.00 -33.97 46.92
CA ASN A 191 51.32 -34.20 47.52
C ASN A 191 52.46 -33.60 46.67
N VAL A 192 52.23 -33.34 45.38
CA VAL A 192 53.22 -32.77 44.45
C VAL A 192 53.03 -31.27 44.25
N LEU A 193 51.78 -30.80 44.22
CA LEU A 193 51.41 -29.41 43.92
C LEU A 193 51.14 -28.55 45.17
N GLY A 194 51.01 -29.18 46.34
CA GLY A 194 50.75 -28.53 47.63
C GLY A 194 49.26 -28.31 47.92
N ASP A 195 48.97 -27.71 49.08
CA ASP A 195 47.61 -27.52 49.60
C ASP A 195 46.71 -26.60 48.77
N GLY A 196 47.27 -25.90 47.78
CA GLY A 196 46.53 -25.05 46.85
C GLY A 196 45.80 -25.82 45.74
N PHE A 197 46.06 -27.12 45.55
CA PHE A 197 45.37 -27.96 44.57
C PHE A 197 44.22 -28.72 45.23
N ASP A 198 42.99 -28.51 44.72
CA ASP A 198 41.80 -29.22 45.18
C ASP A 198 41.40 -30.34 44.20
N PRO A 199 41.52 -31.63 44.57
CA PRO A 199 41.14 -32.73 43.69
C PRO A 199 39.62 -32.79 43.42
N GLU A 200 38.77 -32.19 44.26
CA GLU A 200 37.33 -32.11 44.01
C GLU A 200 36.98 -31.02 42.98
N SER A 201 37.80 -29.96 42.90
CA SER A 201 37.66 -28.90 41.91
C SER A 201 37.82 -29.45 40.49
N LYS A 202 36.78 -29.29 39.68
CA LYS A 202 36.83 -29.62 38.25
C LYS A 202 37.87 -28.76 37.52
N THR A 203 37.95 -27.48 37.85
CA THR A 203 38.85 -26.52 37.22
C THR A 203 40.31 -26.89 37.45
N ASP A 204 40.65 -27.36 38.65
CA ASP A 204 42.00 -27.76 39.04
C ASP A 204 42.41 -29.05 38.31
N ARG A 205 41.51 -30.03 38.24
CA ARG A 205 41.75 -31.28 37.49
C ARG A 205 41.95 -31.03 36.00
N ASP A 206 41.04 -30.28 35.38
CA ASP A 206 41.09 -30.00 33.94
C ASP A 206 42.34 -29.18 33.58
N GLY A 207 42.74 -28.23 34.45
CA GLY A 207 43.96 -27.46 34.24
C GLY A 207 45.24 -28.31 34.42
N LEU A 208 45.27 -29.26 35.36
CA LEU A 208 46.37 -30.20 35.49
C LEU A 208 46.53 -31.08 34.24
N GLU A 209 45.42 -31.64 33.74
CA GLU A 209 45.41 -32.46 32.52
C GLU A 209 45.89 -31.68 31.29
N LYS A 210 45.54 -30.39 31.21
CA LYS A 210 45.95 -29.50 30.13
C LYS A 210 47.44 -29.14 30.20
N ASP A 211 47.95 -28.80 31.38
CA ASP A 211 49.21 -28.09 31.52
C ASP A 211 50.42 -29.03 31.73
N VAL A 212 50.23 -30.24 32.27
CA VAL A 212 51.32 -31.17 32.62
C VAL A 212 52.12 -31.66 31.41
N GLY A 213 51.46 -31.89 30.27
CA GLY A 213 52.10 -32.34 29.03
C GLY A 213 53.04 -31.26 28.46
N PRO A 214 52.53 -30.05 28.15
CA PRO A 214 53.34 -28.92 27.69
C PRO A 214 54.49 -28.58 28.64
N ALA A 215 54.26 -28.59 29.95
CA ALA A 215 55.30 -28.32 30.95
C ALA A 215 56.43 -29.37 30.93
N ALA A 216 56.09 -30.66 30.81
CA ALA A 216 57.07 -31.74 30.71
C ALA A 216 57.93 -31.62 29.43
N ASP A 217 57.30 -31.28 28.30
CA ASP A 217 57.99 -31.08 27.03
C ASP A 217 58.95 -29.88 27.07
N GLN A 218 58.55 -28.79 27.75
CA GLN A 218 59.40 -27.61 27.92
C GLN A 218 60.62 -27.88 28.82
N VAL A 219 60.45 -28.68 29.89
CA VAL A 219 61.56 -29.14 30.74
C VAL A 219 62.53 -30.03 29.97
N ALA A 220 62.04 -30.88 29.06
CA ALA A 220 62.89 -31.71 28.21
C ALA A 220 63.78 -30.86 27.27
N LYS A 221 63.31 -29.67 26.89
CA LYS A 221 64.00 -28.71 25.99
C LYS A 221 64.62 -27.51 26.73
N PHE A 222 65.01 -27.66 28.00
CA PHE A 222 65.56 -26.54 28.80
C PHE A 222 66.80 -25.86 28.16
N ALA A 223 67.56 -26.57 27.33
CA ALA A 223 68.73 -26.02 26.64
C ALA A 223 68.37 -24.88 25.65
N ASP A 224 67.11 -24.84 25.19
CA ASP A 224 66.61 -23.79 24.29
C ASP A 224 66.21 -22.51 25.02
N LEU A 225 66.19 -22.52 26.37
CA LEU A 225 65.86 -21.33 27.16
C LEU A 225 66.89 -20.21 26.90
N PRO A 226 66.46 -18.95 26.66
CA PRO A 226 67.33 -17.88 26.18
C PRO A 226 68.62 -17.69 26.95
N SER A 227 68.60 -17.71 28.29
CA SER A 227 69.79 -17.49 29.12
C SER A 227 70.72 -18.72 29.14
N ILE A 228 70.17 -19.93 29.11
CA ILE A 228 70.96 -21.18 29.04
C ILE A 228 71.59 -21.32 27.65
N LYS A 229 70.83 -21.01 26.60
CA LYS A 229 71.30 -21.00 25.22
C LYS A 229 72.41 -19.97 25.03
N ARG A 230 72.25 -18.75 25.57
CA ARG A 230 73.28 -17.69 25.57
C ARG A 230 74.58 -18.14 26.25
N LEU A 231 74.50 -18.84 27.39
CA LEU A 231 75.70 -19.41 28.03
C LEU A 231 76.34 -20.50 27.16
N SER A 232 75.53 -21.42 26.60
CA SER A 232 76.03 -22.51 25.77
C SER A 232 76.66 -22.05 24.45
N SER A 233 76.19 -20.93 23.88
CA SER A 233 76.75 -20.35 22.66
C SER A 233 78.13 -19.73 22.85
N LEU A 234 78.53 -19.44 24.10
CA LEU A 234 79.89 -18.95 24.42
C LEU A 234 80.94 -20.06 24.43
N LYS A 235 80.60 -21.26 23.98
CA LYS A 235 81.56 -22.35 23.77
C LYS A 235 82.37 -22.09 22.50
N VAL A 236 83.45 -21.33 22.64
CA VAL A 236 84.40 -21.03 21.57
C VAL A 236 85.49 -22.11 21.52
N ASP A 237 85.98 -22.47 20.33
CA ASP A 237 87.10 -23.39 20.18
C ASP A 237 88.46 -22.71 20.45
N GLU A 238 89.53 -23.50 20.56
CA GLU A 238 90.85 -22.96 20.92
C GLU A 238 91.42 -22.03 19.84
N SER A 239 91.19 -22.34 18.55
CA SER A 239 91.68 -21.52 17.44
C SER A 239 91.04 -20.14 17.49
N ALA A 240 89.71 -20.08 17.57
CA ALA A 240 88.95 -18.84 17.63
C ALA A 240 89.26 -18.00 18.88
N ARG A 241 89.61 -18.67 20.00
CA ARG A 241 90.11 -18.03 21.22
C ARG A 241 91.49 -17.42 21.02
N GLU A 242 92.44 -18.19 20.46
CA GLU A 242 93.80 -17.72 20.18
C GLU A 242 93.78 -16.56 19.17
N ASP A 243 92.98 -16.66 18.11
CA ASP A 243 92.79 -15.62 17.11
C ASP A 243 92.23 -14.32 17.73
N THR A 244 91.26 -14.45 18.65
CA THR A 244 90.71 -13.32 19.40
C THR A 244 91.76 -12.65 20.29
N LEU A 245 92.60 -13.43 20.97
CA LEU A 245 93.68 -12.90 21.82
C LEU A 245 94.81 -12.28 20.99
N ALA A 246 95.11 -12.83 19.82
CA ALA A 246 96.06 -12.28 18.86
C ALA A 246 95.55 -10.93 18.32
N LEU A 247 94.27 -10.84 17.97
CA LEU A 247 93.63 -9.62 17.49
C LEU A 247 93.64 -8.50 18.55
N LEU A 248 93.37 -8.83 19.82
CA LEU A 248 93.50 -7.88 20.94
C LEU A 248 94.96 -7.44 21.17
N SER A 249 95.91 -8.35 21.00
CA SER A 249 97.34 -8.05 21.17
C SER A 249 97.88 -7.16 20.03
N GLU A 250 97.38 -7.36 18.80
CA GLU A 250 97.66 -6.50 17.65
C GLU A 250 97.14 -5.08 17.88
N LEU A 251 95.89 -4.95 18.35
CA LEU A 251 95.29 -3.68 18.72
C LEU A 251 96.12 -2.96 19.79
N GLU A 252 96.50 -3.66 20.87
CA GLU A 252 97.35 -3.11 21.92
C GLU A 252 98.73 -2.66 21.39
N GLY A 253 99.34 -3.43 20.48
CA GLY A 253 100.61 -3.08 19.84
C GLY A 253 100.52 -1.80 19.02
N GLN A 254 99.47 -1.64 18.23
CA GLN A 254 99.21 -0.41 17.47
C GLN A 254 98.92 0.78 18.39
N ALA A 255 98.14 0.58 19.45
CA ALA A 255 97.84 1.63 20.42
C ALA A 255 99.09 2.17 21.12
N ARG A 256 100.05 1.29 21.46
CA ARG A 256 101.34 1.71 22.03
C ARG A 256 102.18 2.50 21.04
N ALA A 257 102.25 2.07 19.77
CA ALA A 257 102.98 2.81 18.74
C ALA A 257 102.41 4.23 18.51
N ILE A 258 101.08 4.39 18.57
CA ILE A 258 100.43 5.71 18.50
C ILE A 258 100.77 6.56 19.74
N ASP A 259 100.82 5.96 20.93
CA ASP A 259 101.15 6.65 22.19
C ASP A 259 102.61 7.13 22.22
N GLU A 260 103.54 6.32 21.72
CA GLU A 260 104.95 6.69 21.59
C GLU A 260 105.16 7.88 20.64
N MET A 261 104.43 7.95 19.52
CA MET A 261 104.49 9.10 18.61
C MET A 261 103.93 10.38 19.24
N ALA A 262 102.89 10.27 20.07
CA ALA A 262 102.30 11.43 20.74
C ALA A 262 103.28 12.15 21.70
N ALA A 263 104.39 11.51 22.08
CA ALA A 263 105.44 12.10 22.91
C ALA A 263 106.36 13.11 22.18
N SER A 264 106.29 13.22 20.85
CA SER A 264 107.08 14.18 20.05
C SER A 264 106.26 14.78 18.89
N PRO A 265 105.48 15.85 19.13
CA PRO A 265 104.47 16.36 18.20
C PRO A 265 104.99 16.80 16.84
N ASP A 266 106.19 17.39 16.78
CA ASP A 266 106.78 17.89 15.53
C ASP A 266 107.25 16.75 14.64
N ARG A 267 107.92 15.75 15.23
CA ARG A 267 108.34 14.52 14.56
C ARG A 267 107.13 13.70 14.11
N ALA A 268 106.10 13.57 14.94
CA ALA A 268 104.87 12.88 14.58
C ALA A 268 104.15 13.51 13.39
N ARG A 269 104.12 14.84 13.27
CA ARG A 269 103.53 15.53 12.10
C ARG A 269 104.29 15.27 10.81
N ARG A 270 105.62 15.15 10.88
CA ARG A 270 106.46 14.83 9.72
C ARG A 270 106.30 13.36 9.32
N GLU A 271 106.32 12.43 10.27
CA GLU A 271 106.08 11.01 10.02
C GLU A 271 104.66 10.74 9.48
N GLN A 272 103.63 11.45 9.99
CA GLN A 272 102.27 11.42 9.43
C GLN A 272 102.19 11.96 8.00
N LEU A 273 102.91 13.05 7.70
CA LEU A 273 103.00 13.59 6.35
C LEU A 273 103.65 12.57 5.41
N TYR A 274 104.76 11.95 5.81
CA TYR A 274 105.42 10.92 4.99
C TYR A 274 104.59 9.66 4.84
N ALA A 275 103.86 9.22 5.87
CA ALA A 275 102.90 8.12 5.78
C ALA A 275 101.77 8.42 4.77
N ARG A 276 101.24 9.65 4.76
CA ARG A 276 100.22 10.07 3.78
C ARG A 276 100.77 10.16 2.36
N VAL A 277 101.97 10.71 2.19
CA VAL A 277 102.62 10.82 0.89
C VAL A 277 102.97 9.42 0.35
N SER A 278 103.48 8.52 1.19
CA SER A 278 103.77 7.12 0.82
C SER A 278 102.50 6.33 0.46
N SER A 279 101.40 6.52 1.22
CA SER A 279 100.09 5.96 0.86
C SER A 279 99.63 6.46 -0.52
N TRP A 280 99.73 7.77 -0.77
CA TRP A 280 99.36 8.36 -2.05
C TRP A 280 100.22 7.86 -3.22
N MET A 281 101.54 7.72 -3.01
CA MET A 281 102.45 7.15 -4.01
C MET A 281 102.08 5.71 -4.39
N ARG A 282 101.69 4.89 -3.41
CA ARG A 282 101.26 3.49 -3.65
C ARG A 282 99.95 3.42 -4.41
N GLU A 283 98.95 4.21 -4.03
CA GLU A 283 97.65 4.27 -4.73
C GLU A 283 97.81 4.66 -6.20
N HIS A 284 98.80 5.50 -6.53
CA HIS A 284 98.99 6.05 -7.87
C HIS A 284 100.19 5.47 -8.63
N GLY A 285 100.87 4.47 -8.06
CA GLY A 285 101.97 3.72 -8.72
C GLY A 285 103.25 4.52 -8.99
N HIS A 286 103.60 5.49 -8.14
CA HIS A 286 104.77 6.36 -8.36
C HIS A 286 106.07 5.74 -7.79
N VAL A 287 107.09 5.53 -8.63
CA VAL A 287 108.32 4.75 -8.28
C VAL A 287 109.63 5.52 -8.55
N ASP A 288 109.58 6.80 -8.92
CA ASP A 288 110.79 7.59 -9.23
C ASP A 288 111.42 8.22 -7.97
N ASP A 289 112.73 8.46 -7.99
CA ASP A 289 113.50 9.17 -6.93
C ASP A 289 113.18 10.69 -6.87
N THR A 290 111.96 11.07 -7.22
CA THR A 290 111.47 12.45 -7.21
C THR A 290 110.27 12.58 -6.28
N CYS A 291 110.11 13.76 -5.67
CA CYS A 291 109.05 14.02 -4.74
C CYS A 291 107.70 14.02 -5.48
N PRO A 292 106.74 13.17 -5.12
CA PRO A 292 105.42 13.13 -5.79
C PRO A 292 104.64 14.45 -5.70
N VAL A 293 104.96 15.31 -4.73
CA VAL A 293 104.24 16.56 -4.47
C VAL A 293 104.85 17.74 -5.24
N CYS A 294 106.18 17.82 -5.31
CA CYS A 294 106.88 18.97 -5.92
C CYS A 294 107.82 18.62 -7.08
N ILE A 295 107.93 17.34 -7.42
CA ILE A 295 108.61 16.76 -8.60
C ILE A 295 110.14 16.95 -8.57
N ARG A 296 110.71 17.48 -7.48
CA ARG A 296 112.16 17.60 -7.30
C ARG A 296 112.78 16.27 -6.89
N SER A 297 114.02 16.01 -7.32
CA SER A 297 114.78 14.84 -6.86
C SER A 297 114.87 14.80 -5.33
N LEU A 298 114.64 13.61 -4.77
CA LEU A 298 114.75 13.31 -3.34
C LEU A 298 116.18 12.89 -2.95
N ASP A 299 117.08 12.76 -3.92
CA ASP A 299 118.46 12.37 -3.68
C ASP A 299 119.20 13.40 -2.81
N GLY A 300 119.80 12.93 -1.73
CA GLY A 300 120.48 13.76 -0.72
C GLY A 300 119.58 14.67 0.13
N VAL A 301 118.24 14.61 0.00
CA VAL A 301 117.32 15.46 0.77
C VAL A 301 117.07 14.87 2.16
N THR A 302 117.39 15.66 3.20
CA THR A 302 117.13 15.32 4.60
C THR A 302 115.97 16.12 5.16
N ASP A 303 115.19 15.48 6.02
CA ASP A 303 114.10 16.12 6.75
C ASP A 303 114.67 16.96 7.91
N PRO A 304 114.37 18.26 8.00
CA PRO A 304 114.98 19.14 8.99
C PRO A 304 114.61 18.83 10.45
N GLU A 305 113.47 18.17 10.71
CA GLU A 305 113.00 17.88 12.07
C GLU A 305 113.46 16.51 12.59
N SER A 306 113.54 15.51 11.73
CA SER A 306 113.99 14.16 12.09
C SER A 306 115.47 13.91 11.81
N GLY A 307 116.10 14.73 10.95
CA GLY A 307 117.50 14.60 10.53
C GLY A 307 117.79 13.41 9.60
N ALA A 308 116.80 12.60 9.25
CA ALA A 308 116.96 11.44 8.36
C ALA A 308 116.62 11.77 6.90
N ALA A 309 117.07 10.93 5.97
CA ALA A 309 116.77 11.10 4.55
C ALA A 309 115.27 10.96 4.29
N VAL A 310 114.70 11.86 3.48
CA VAL A 310 113.27 11.85 3.15
C VAL A 310 112.88 10.55 2.42
N GLY A 311 113.77 10.00 1.60
CA GLY A 311 113.58 8.68 0.98
C GLY A 311 113.45 7.55 1.99
N SER A 312 114.22 7.57 3.08
CA SER A 312 114.10 6.58 4.17
C SER A 312 112.77 6.69 4.89
N HIS A 313 112.28 7.90 5.15
CA HIS A 313 110.94 8.11 5.74
C HIS A 313 109.81 7.60 4.86
N LEU A 314 109.91 7.75 3.54
CA LEU A 314 108.89 7.25 2.61
C LEU A 314 108.92 5.71 2.49
N ALA A 315 110.09 5.09 2.68
CA ALA A 315 110.27 3.63 2.69
C ALA A 315 109.85 3.00 4.05
N GLU A 316 110.15 3.65 5.18
CA GLU A 316 109.75 3.20 6.53
C GLU A 316 108.27 3.49 6.84
N ALA A 317 107.60 4.29 6.01
CA ALA A 317 106.17 4.63 6.08
C ALA A 317 105.20 3.48 5.71
N GLU A 318 105.61 2.21 5.89
CA GLU A 318 104.73 1.04 5.77
C GLU A 318 103.66 0.97 6.88
N ARG A 319 103.70 1.84 7.89
CA ARG A 319 102.74 1.88 9.00
C ARG A 319 101.51 2.71 8.65
N GLU A 320 100.66 2.21 7.77
CA GLU A 320 99.43 2.87 7.28
C GLU A 320 98.52 3.38 8.41
N PHE A 321 98.45 2.68 9.54
CA PHE A 321 97.65 3.07 10.71
C PHE A 321 98.11 4.40 11.35
N LEU A 322 99.36 4.82 11.15
CA LEU A 322 99.89 6.08 11.69
C LEU A 322 99.44 7.31 10.89
N ALA A 323 98.92 7.14 9.68
CA ALA A 323 98.40 8.25 8.86
C ALA A 323 97.02 8.76 9.32
N HIS A 324 96.30 7.95 10.10
CA HIS A 324 94.96 8.22 10.61
C HIS A 324 94.97 9.01 11.94
N ALA A 325 93.91 9.78 12.18
CA ALA A 325 93.68 10.34 13.51
C ALA A 325 93.29 9.20 14.49
N VAL A 326 93.58 9.37 15.78
CA VAL A 326 93.27 8.38 16.83
C VAL A 326 91.79 7.97 16.83
N ALA A 327 90.90 8.92 16.52
CA ALA A 327 89.46 8.67 16.39
C ALA A 327 89.12 7.73 15.22
N ASP A 328 89.74 7.92 14.06
CA ASP A 328 89.49 7.09 12.86
C ASP A 328 90.05 5.67 13.06
N TRP A 329 91.23 5.56 13.70
CA TRP A 329 91.80 4.28 14.12
C TRP A 329 90.88 3.54 15.11
N ALA A 330 90.31 4.26 16.08
CA ALA A 330 89.39 3.66 17.04
C ALA A 330 88.08 3.18 16.38
N ILE A 331 87.57 3.92 15.38
CA ILE A 331 86.40 3.50 14.59
C ILE A 331 86.72 2.25 13.77
N HIS A 332 87.87 2.24 13.09
CA HIS A 332 88.34 1.08 12.32
C HIS A 332 88.40 -0.17 13.20
N TRP A 333 89.03 -0.09 14.37
CA TRP A 333 89.16 -1.24 15.28
C TRP A 333 87.84 -1.70 15.89
N ARG A 334 86.87 -0.80 16.12
CA ARG A 334 85.51 -1.21 16.49
C ARG A 334 84.82 -2.00 15.37
N GLY A 335 85.04 -1.61 14.12
CA GLY A 335 84.58 -2.37 12.96
C GLY A 335 85.29 -3.72 12.84
N ALA A 336 86.62 -3.73 12.97
CA ALA A 336 87.43 -4.93 12.88
C ALA A 336 87.11 -5.95 13.99
N LEU A 337 86.89 -5.51 15.24
CA LEU A 337 86.43 -6.39 16.31
C LEU A 337 85.02 -6.93 16.03
N ALA A 338 84.12 -6.15 15.42
CA ALA A 338 82.79 -6.65 15.08
C ALA A 338 82.78 -7.67 13.92
N ASP A 339 83.71 -7.54 12.97
CA ASP A 339 83.79 -8.35 11.76
C ASP A 339 84.66 -9.60 11.93
N LYS A 340 85.79 -9.48 12.63
CA LYS A 340 86.79 -10.55 12.76
C LYS A 340 86.61 -11.43 14.00
N LEU A 341 85.80 -11.02 14.98
CA LEU A 341 85.53 -11.86 16.15
C LEU A 341 84.54 -12.99 15.79
N PRO A 342 84.67 -14.17 16.41
CA PRO A 342 83.66 -15.23 16.31
C PRO A 342 82.28 -14.72 16.74
N GLU A 343 81.21 -15.14 16.07
CA GLU A 343 79.84 -14.65 16.28
C GLU A 343 79.43 -14.68 17.77
N ALA A 344 79.79 -15.75 18.48
CA ALA A 344 79.54 -15.92 19.91
C ALA A 344 80.11 -14.76 20.75
N LEU A 345 81.36 -14.36 20.50
CA LEU A 345 82.04 -13.28 21.23
C LEU A 345 81.64 -11.90 20.71
N ALA A 346 81.46 -11.75 19.39
CA ALA A 346 81.02 -10.52 18.76
C ALA A 346 79.62 -10.09 19.25
N SER A 347 78.74 -11.06 19.52
CA SER A 347 77.40 -10.80 20.05
C SER A 347 77.42 -10.25 21.49
N GLU A 348 78.40 -10.66 22.29
CA GLU A 348 78.60 -10.20 23.67
C GLU A 348 79.41 -8.90 23.74
N ALA A 349 80.22 -8.58 22.73
CA ALA A 349 80.88 -7.27 22.63
C ALA A 349 79.88 -6.08 22.61
N LYS A 350 78.61 -6.35 22.28
CA LYS A 350 77.50 -5.38 22.25
C LYS A 350 76.53 -5.51 23.44
N LYS A 351 76.56 -6.61 24.19
CA LYS A 351 75.59 -6.94 25.25
C LYS A 351 76.32 -7.12 26.58
N SER A 352 75.81 -6.54 27.66
CA SER A 352 76.43 -6.72 28.98
C SER A 352 76.21 -8.17 29.47
N LEU A 353 77.30 -8.86 29.81
CA LEU A 353 77.27 -10.15 30.50
C LEU A 353 77.01 -9.94 32.01
N PRO A 354 76.30 -10.86 32.68
CA PRO A 354 76.02 -10.80 34.12
C PRO A 354 77.27 -10.92 35.00
N ALA A 355 77.13 -10.89 36.33
CA ALA A 355 78.27 -10.96 37.23
C ALA A 355 78.99 -12.32 37.16
N SER A 356 78.25 -13.41 36.92
CA SER A 356 78.81 -14.75 36.74
C SER A 356 78.02 -15.60 35.73
N PRO A 357 78.61 -16.65 35.16
CA PRO A 357 77.91 -17.63 34.33
C PRO A 357 76.73 -18.33 35.05
N ALA A 358 76.82 -18.52 36.37
CA ALA A 358 75.78 -19.14 37.18
C ALA A 358 74.46 -18.33 37.19
N GLU A 359 74.53 -17.00 37.08
CA GLU A 359 73.33 -16.14 37.02
C GLU A 359 72.48 -16.40 35.76
N LEU A 360 73.11 -16.78 34.64
CA LEU A 360 72.39 -17.16 33.41
C LEU A 360 71.63 -18.47 33.60
N LEU A 361 72.21 -19.44 34.31
CA LEU A 361 71.54 -20.70 34.64
C LEU A 361 70.36 -20.49 35.61
N ARG A 362 70.54 -19.64 36.64
CA ARG A 362 69.45 -19.25 37.56
C ARG A 362 68.28 -18.64 36.79
N LYS A 363 68.58 -17.64 35.95
CA LYS A 363 67.57 -16.94 35.16
C LYS A 363 66.83 -17.89 34.22
N GLY A 364 67.54 -18.82 33.58
CA GLY A 364 66.95 -19.86 32.75
C GLY A 364 65.96 -20.76 33.51
N PHE A 365 66.43 -21.43 34.55
CA PHE A 365 65.62 -22.44 35.26
C PHE A 365 64.54 -21.88 36.19
N VAL A 366 64.68 -20.65 36.70
CA VAL A 366 63.76 -20.08 37.70
C VAL A 366 62.81 -19.05 37.12
N ASP A 367 63.28 -18.23 36.17
CA ASP A 367 62.50 -17.12 35.64
C ASP A 367 61.94 -17.45 34.25
N GLU A 368 62.77 -17.92 33.33
CA GLU A 368 62.36 -18.20 31.95
C GLU A 368 61.49 -19.46 31.84
N LEU A 369 61.85 -20.55 32.55
CA LEU A 369 61.09 -21.80 32.54
C LEU A 369 59.66 -21.61 33.09
N PHE A 370 59.52 -20.95 34.24
CA PHE A 370 58.23 -20.73 34.90
C PHE A 370 57.40 -19.59 34.28
N ALA A 371 57.95 -18.87 33.30
CA ALA A 371 57.20 -17.93 32.48
C ALA A 371 56.53 -18.60 31.25
N THR A 372 56.74 -19.89 31.01
CA THR A 372 56.10 -20.62 29.91
C THR A 372 54.68 -21.04 30.24
N GLU A 373 53.82 -21.16 29.22
CA GLU A 373 52.37 -21.33 29.37
C GLU A 373 51.98 -22.49 30.31
N GLY A 374 52.67 -23.62 30.23
CA GLY A 374 52.40 -24.80 31.08
C GLY A 374 52.67 -24.58 32.57
N PHE A 375 53.43 -23.54 32.97
CA PHE A 375 53.78 -23.29 34.38
C PHE A 375 53.02 -22.12 35.01
N LEU A 376 52.23 -21.36 34.26
CA LEU A 376 51.55 -20.15 34.74
C LEU A 376 50.31 -20.45 35.60
N GLY A 377 49.76 -21.67 35.54
CA GLY A 377 48.57 -22.11 36.26
C GLY A 377 48.86 -23.00 37.46
N ILE A 378 48.25 -24.17 37.46
CA ILE A 378 48.26 -25.15 38.56
C ILE A 378 49.67 -25.68 38.88
N LEU A 379 50.60 -25.59 37.93
CA LEU A 379 51.99 -26.02 38.10
C LEU A 379 52.93 -24.92 38.65
N SER A 380 52.44 -23.70 38.84
CA SER A 380 53.24 -22.58 39.39
C SER A 380 53.83 -22.83 40.79
N PRO A 381 53.21 -23.61 41.72
CA PRO A 381 53.80 -23.89 43.03
C PRO A 381 55.13 -24.64 42.96
N LEU A 382 55.42 -25.36 41.86
CA LEU A 382 56.69 -26.07 41.67
C LEU A 382 57.91 -25.14 41.58
N ARG A 383 57.70 -23.82 41.38
CA ARG A 383 58.77 -22.83 41.25
C ARG A 383 59.64 -22.72 42.49
N THR A 384 59.04 -22.73 43.68
CA THR A 384 59.75 -22.50 44.94
C THR A 384 60.80 -23.59 45.16
N ASP A 385 60.38 -24.85 45.16
CA ASP A 385 61.28 -25.98 45.38
C ASP A 385 62.34 -26.12 44.28
N THR A 386 61.98 -25.79 43.03
CA THR A 386 62.91 -25.77 41.90
C THR A 386 63.94 -24.65 42.05
N ALA A 387 63.53 -23.46 42.50
CA ALA A 387 64.43 -22.33 42.72
C ALA A 387 65.44 -22.62 43.83
N ASP A 388 65.00 -23.24 44.93
CA ASP A 388 65.88 -23.62 46.02
C ASP A 388 66.88 -24.72 45.57
N LEU A 389 66.43 -25.71 44.78
CA LEU A 389 67.32 -26.73 44.22
C LEU A 389 68.33 -26.13 43.24
N VAL A 390 67.89 -25.21 42.37
CA VAL A 390 68.78 -24.48 41.46
C VAL A 390 69.82 -23.70 42.25
N LYS A 391 69.43 -23.00 43.32
CA LYS A 391 70.36 -22.27 44.17
C LYS A 391 71.45 -23.19 44.76
N GLU A 392 71.06 -24.32 45.35
CA GLU A 392 71.99 -25.31 45.89
C GLU A 392 72.95 -25.86 44.81
N CYS A 393 72.43 -26.18 43.61
CA CYS A 393 73.25 -26.64 42.49
C CYS A 393 74.22 -25.57 41.98
N LEU A 394 73.84 -24.30 42.01
CA LEU A 394 74.69 -23.19 41.54
C LEU A 394 75.76 -22.82 42.58
N GLU A 395 75.47 -22.91 43.88
CA GLU A 395 76.47 -22.70 44.95
C GLU A 395 77.60 -23.75 44.91
N ALA A 396 77.34 -24.93 44.36
CA ALA A 396 78.32 -25.99 44.16
C ALA A 396 79.22 -25.79 42.92
N LEU A 397 78.94 -24.78 42.07
CA LEU A 397 79.77 -24.48 40.90
C LEU A 397 81.01 -23.66 41.29
N PRO A 398 82.16 -23.85 40.61
CA PRO A 398 83.36 -23.05 40.88
C PRO A 398 83.13 -21.55 40.67
N PRO A 399 83.69 -20.67 41.53
CA PRO A 399 83.51 -19.23 41.39
C PRO A 399 84.07 -18.71 40.07
N PHE A 400 83.52 -17.61 39.58
CA PHE A 400 84.02 -16.90 38.40
C PHE A 400 84.91 -15.73 38.84
N ASP A 401 86.17 -15.76 38.44
CA ASP A 401 87.12 -14.67 38.71
C ASP A 401 87.06 -13.62 37.58
N GLU A 402 86.97 -12.35 37.95
CA GLU A 402 86.89 -11.26 36.97
C GLU A 402 88.25 -11.10 36.24
N PRO A 403 88.28 -11.07 34.90
CA PRO A 403 89.52 -11.04 34.16
C PRO A 403 90.28 -9.72 34.31
N THR A 404 91.61 -9.80 34.17
CA THR A 404 92.47 -8.61 34.20
C THR A 404 92.16 -7.69 33.02
N ARG A 405 91.90 -6.41 33.30
CA ARG A 405 91.62 -5.42 32.25
C ARG A 405 92.84 -5.16 31.39
N ARG A 406 92.60 -4.89 30.10
CA ARG A 406 93.61 -4.51 29.10
C ARG A 406 93.42 -3.03 28.74
N PRO A 407 93.99 -2.08 29.50
CA PRO A 407 93.76 -0.66 29.28
C PRO A 407 94.55 -0.13 28.08
N LEU A 408 93.91 0.71 27.27
CA LEU A 408 94.60 1.49 26.23
C LEU A 408 95.53 2.54 26.86
N PRO A 409 96.67 2.89 26.21
CA PRO A 409 97.58 3.91 26.71
C PRO A 409 96.94 5.31 26.88
N PRO A 410 97.45 6.18 27.77
CA PRO A 410 96.76 7.40 28.19
C PRO A 410 96.46 8.42 27.08
N SER A 411 97.30 8.52 26.05
CA SER A 411 97.05 9.45 24.93
C SER A 411 95.95 8.96 24.00
N VAL A 412 95.84 7.63 23.82
CA VAL A 412 94.82 6.95 23.00
C VAL A 412 93.48 6.84 23.73
N ALA A 413 93.53 6.48 25.02
CA ALA A 413 92.34 6.24 25.85
C ALA A 413 91.38 7.44 25.90
N ARG A 414 91.91 8.68 25.87
CA ARG A 414 91.09 9.91 25.87
C ARG A 414 90.16 10.04 24.66
N GLN A 415 90.51 9.45 23.52
CA GLN A 415 89.76 9.56 22.26
C GLN A 415 89.09 8.25 21.84
N ALA A 416 89.34 7.15 22.55
CA ALA A 416 88.90 5.79 22.21
C ALA A 416 88.08 5.09 23.32
N ALA A 417 87.36 5.82 24.17
CA ALA A 417 86.60 5.27 25.31
C ALA A 417 85.58 4.17 24.92
N THR A 418 84.91 4.33 23.78
CA THR A 418 83.96 3.31 23.28
C THR A 418 84.66 2.03 22.83
N LEU A 419 85.89 2.13 22.33
CA LEU A 419 86.69 0.96 21.97
C LEU A 419 87.16 0.22 23.23
N GLN A 420 87.56 0.94 24.28
CA GLN A 420 87.88 0.33 25.59
C GLN A 420 86.72 -0.48 26.15
N THR A 421 85.48 0.04 26.05
CA THR A 421 84.29 -0.70 26.53
C THR A 421 84.08 -2.00 25.76
N SER A 422 84.29 -1.99 24.44
CA SER A 422 84.22 -3.21 23.62
C SER A 422 85.34 -4.19 23.95
N ILE A 423 86.57 -3.71 24.19
CA ILE A 423 87.69 -4.55 24.63
C ILE A 423 87.36 -5.23 25.96
N ASP A 424 86.89 -4.48 26.96
CA ASP A 424 86.53 -5.02 28.27
C ASP A 424 85.41 -6.08 28.17
N ALA A 425 84.39 -5.84 27.32
CA ALA A 425 83.31 -6.79 27.08
C ALA A 425 83.79 -8.09 26.42
N VAL A 426 84.68 -7.98 25.41
CA VAL A 426 85.26 -9.15 24.72
C VAL A 426 86.17 -9.95 25.66
N VAL A 427 87.00 -9.27 26.46
CA VAL A 427 87.85 -9.93 27.48
C VAL A 427 87.00 -10.71 28.48
N ARG A 428 85.88 -10.13 28.92
CA ARG A 428 84.92 -10.80 29.81
C ARG A 428 84.20 -11.97 29.15
N ALA A 429 83.83 -11.86 27.88
CA ALA A 429 83.22 -12.95 27.13
C ALA A 429 84.19 -14.13 26.93
N VAL A 430 85.46 -13.86 26.64
CA VAL A 430 86.51 -14.89 26.58
C VAL A 430 86.71 -15.56 27.95
N ALA A 431 86.69 -14.80 29.04
CA ALA A 431 86.76 -15.36 30.39
C ALA A 431 85.55 -16.25 30.73
N PHE A 432 84.33 -15.87 30.33
CA PHE A 432 83.13 -16.70 30.45
C PHE A 432 83.27 -18.01 29.65
N ALA A 433 83.80 -17.93 28.42
CA ALA A 433 84.07 -19.10 27.58
C ALA A 433 85.10 -20.04 28.22
N ASP A 434 86.19 -19.49 28.76
CA ASP A 434 87.24 -20.24 29.46
C ASP A 434 86.71 -20.91 30.73
N TRP A 435 85.92 -20.19 31.54
CA TRP A 435 85.27 -20.76 32.72
C TRP A 435 84.31 -21.88 32.34
N LEU A 436 83.49 -21.71 31.29
CA LEU A 436 82.55 -22.74 30.85
C LEU A 436 83.29 -23.99 30.36
N ARG A 437 84.39 -23.80 29.63
CA ARG A 437 85.23 -24.90 29.14
C ARG A 437 85.86 -25.69 30.28
N ALA A 438 86.43 -25.00 31.28
CA ALA A 438 87.03 -25.64 32.46
C ALA A 438 85.98 -26.39 33.32
N ASN A 439 84.75 -25.88 33.36
CA ASN A 439 83.70 -26.36 34.26
C ASN A 439 82.53 -27.09 33.55
N THR A 440 82.70 -27.51 32.30
CA THR A 440 81.62 -28.10 31.48
C THR A 440 80.96 -29.31 32.16
N ALA A 441 81.74 -30.18 32.80
CA ALA A 441 81.21 -31.36 33.50
C ALA A 441 80.36 -30.98 34.72
N ALA A 442 80.80 -29.99 35.51
CA ALA A 442 80.08 -29.52 36.69
C ALA A 442 78.77 -28.81 36.30
N VAL A 443 78.80 -27.94 35.28
CA VAL A 443 77.60 -27.27 34.74
C VAL A 443 76.59 -28.29 34.20
N ARG A 444 77.05 -29.30 33.45
CA ARG A 444 76.17 -30.36 32.94
C ARG A 444 75.54 -31.17 34.08
N SER A 445 76.31 -31.49 35.12
CA SER A 445 75.81 -32.18 36.31
C SER A 445 74.74 -31.36 37.04
N ALA A 446 74.95 -30.06 37.21
CA ALA A 446 73.97 -29.15 37.82
C ALA A 446 72.65 -29.11 37.03
N CYS A 447 72.71 -28.99 35.70
CA CYS A 447 71.51 -29.03 34.84
C CYS A 447 70.74 -30.35 34.93
N ILE A 448 71.46 -31.50 34.98
CA ILE A 448 70.83 -32.81 35.14
C ILE A 448 70.22 -32.97 36.52
N ALA A 449 70.88 -32.50 37.58
CA ALA A 449 70.34 -32.56 38.94
C ALA A 449 69.04 -31.76 39.08
N VAL A 450 68.93 -30.59 38.46
CA VAL A 450 67.70 -29.78 38.45
C VAL A 450 66.57 -30.47 37.67
N ARG A 451 66.88 -31.14 36.55
CA ARG A 451 65.89 -31.82 35.70
C ARG A 451 65.45 -33.17 36.27
N ASP A 452 66.42 -34.05 36.55
CA ASP A 452 66.21 -35.48 36.82
C ASP A 452 66.50 -35.87 38.27
N GLY A 453 67.09 -34.97 39.08
CA GLY A 453 67.49 -35.24 40.46
C GLY A 453 68.74 -36.14 40.57
N ASN A 454 69.30 -36.21 41.78
CA ASN A 454 70.43 -37.10 42.07
C ASN A 454 69.95 -38.54 42.34
N GLU A 455 70.68 -39.55 41.84
CA GLU A 455 70.36 -40.96 42.11
C GLU A 455 70.58 -41.30 43.60
N GLY A 456 69.56 -41.85 44.26
CA GLY A 456 69.67 -42.44 45.61
C GLY A 456 69.18 -41.59 46.82
N GLY A 457 68.58 -40.42 46.60
CA GLY A 457 68.01 -39.61 47.70
C GLY A 457 66.72 -40.21 48.29
N LYS A 458 66.60 -40.25 49.63
CA LYS A 458 65.43 -40.78 50.38
C LYS A 458 64.27 -39.78 50.54
N GLU A 459 64.41 -38.54 50.07
CA GLU A 459 63.38 -37.49 50.15
C GLU A 459 62.59 -37.35 48.83
N PRO A 460 61.34 -36.84 48.86
CA PRO A 460 60.57 -36.57 47.65
C PRO A 460 61.36 -35.64 46.73
N SER A 461 61.57 -36.09 45.49
CA SER A 461 62.46 -35.41 44.56
C SER A 461 62.01 -33.96 44.32
N ARG A 462 62.90 -33.00 44.58
CA ARG A 462 62.72 -31.57 44.25
C ARG A 462 62.97 -31.27 42.77
N ALA A 463 63.38 -32.26 41.99
CA ALA A 463 63.65 -32.10 40.57
C ALA A 463 62.34 -31.98 39.78
N VAL A 464 62.26 -30.93 38.96
CA VAL A 464 61.03 -30.56 38.25
C VAL A 464 60.59 -31.65 37.26
N GLY A 465 61.52 -32.36 36.62
CA GLY A 465 61.21 -33.43 35.67
C GLY A 465 60.51 -34.63 36.32
N ARG A 466 60.99 -35.08 37.50
CA ARG A 466 60.37 -36.22 38.20
C ARG A 466 58.96 -35.91 38.71
N ARG A 467 58.75 -34.69 39.20
CA ARG A 467 57.43 -34.23 39.67
C ARG A 467 56.42 -34.16 38.53
N LEU A 468 56.83 -33.66 37.37
CA LEU A 468 55.98 -33.65 36.17
C LEU A 468 55.68 -35.05 35.64
N SER A 469 56.65 -35.98 35.68
CA SER A 469 56.40 -37.39 35.32
C SER A 469 55.37 -38.04 36.23
N ALA A 470 55.46 -37.84 37.55
CA ALA A 470 54.48 -38.38 38.51
C ALA A 470 53.07 -37.84 38.25
N LEU A 471 52.93 -36.53 38.00
CA LEU A 471 51.65 -35.92 37.64
C LEU A 471 51.11 -36.42 36.30
N ARG A 472 51.99 -36.65 35.32
CA ARG A 472 51.61 -37.19 34.00
C ARG A 472 51.12 -38.63 34.07
N ASP A 473 51.70 -39.45 34.94
CA ASP A 473 51.23 -40.81 35.19
C ASP A 473 49.83 -40.80 35.84
N MET A 474 49.59 -39.92 36.82
CA MET A 474 48.26 -39.74 37.41
C MET A 474 47.20 -39.32 36.37
N VAL A 475 47.54 -38.37 35.48
CA VAL A 475 46.66 -37.96 34.36
C VAL A 475 46.39 -39.12 33.40
N ARG A 476 47.40 -39.95 33.10
CA ARG A 476 47.23 -41.13 32.24
C ARG A 476 46.28 -42.15 32.87
N ASP A 477 46.39 -42.39 34.17
CA ASP A 477 45.58 -43.37 34.88
C ASP A 477 44.11 -42.91 35.02
N ALA A 478 43.84 -41.60 34.93
CA ALA A 478 42.50 -41.02 34.90
C ALA A 478 41.80 -41.06 33.52
N VAL A 479 42.48 -41.44 32.43
CA VAL A 479 41.93 -41.45 31.05
C VAL A 479 40.61 -42.24 30.90
N PRO A 480 40.46 -43.44 31.51
CA PRO A 480 39.19 -44.18 31.45
C PRO A 480 38.02 -43.41 32.10
N LEU A 481 38.28 -42.66 33.20
CA LEU A 481 37.26 -41.87 33.89
C LEU A 481 36.82 -40.67 33.05
N ASN A 482 37.75 -40.02 32.34
CA ASN A 482 37.42 -38.94 31.40
C ASN A 482 36.50 -39.43 30.28
N SER A 483 36.82 -40.60 29.72
CA SER A 483 36.01 -41.22 28.67
C SER A 483 34.59 -41.56 29.16
N ALA A 484 34.45 -42.03 30.40
CA ALA A 484 33.15 -42.30 31.01
C ALA A 484 32.33 -41.01 31.25
N ILE A 485 32.95 -39.96 31.78
CA ILE A 485 32.32 -38.64 32.00
C ILE A 485 31.82 -38.04 30.67
N ASP A 486 32.62 -38.14 29.60
CA ASP A 486 32.25 -37.63 28.28
C ASP A 486 31.05 -38.39 27.67
N LEU A 487 30.99 -39.71 27.84
CA LEU A 487 29.86 -40.53 27.39
C LEU A 487 28.58 -40.21 28.18
N VAL A 488 28.66 -40.02 29.49
CA VAL A 488 27.52 -39.53 30.30
C VAL A 488 27.05 -38.16 29.81
N GLY A 489 27.97 -37.25 29.50
CA GLY A 489 27.65 -35.94 28.91
C GLY A 489 27.03 -36.03 27.50
N ARG A 490 27.39 -37.04 26.70
CA ARG A 490 26.75 -37.33 25.41
C ARG A 490 25.32 -37.83 25.60
N LEU A 491 25.10 -38.77 26.52
CA LEU A 491 23.78 -39.32 26.84
C LEU A 491 22.82 -38.24 27.39
N ALA A 492 23.30 -37.33 28.24
CA ALA A 492 22.52 -36.19 28.72
C ALA A 492 22.05 -35.24 27.61
N ARG A 493 22.89 -35.01 26.58
CA ARG A 493 22.51 -34.21 25.40
C ARG A 493 21.45 -34.91 24.55
N ILE A 494 21.56 -36.22 24.38
CA ILE A 494 20.57 -37.04 23.67
C ILE A 494 19.21 -36.95 24.38
N GLN A 495 19.19 -37.08 25.70
CA GLN A 495 17.97 -36.96 26.52
C GLN A 495 17.33 -35.57 26.42
N ALA A 496 18.12 -34.51 26.56
CA ALA A 496 17.64 -33.14 26.49
C ALA A 496 17.01 -32.80 25.11
N ASN A 497 17.58 -33.34 24.02
CA ASN A 497 17.03 -33.17 22.67
C ASN A 497 15.65 -33.83 22.54
N HIS A 498 15.49 -35.05 23.06
CA HIS A 498 14.22 -35.77 23.07
C HIS A 498 13.13 -35.02 23.88
N GLU A 499 13.46 -34.51 25.07
CA GLU A 499 12.55 -33.71 25.90
C GLU A 499 12.15 -32.39 25.22
N ALA A 500 13.10 -31.69 24.60
CA ALA A 500 12.84 -30.43 23.91
C ALA A 500 11.85 -30.60 22.75
N LYS A 501 11.98 -31.68 21.96
CA LYS A 501 11.05 -31.98 20.86
C LYS A 501 9.64 -32.28 21.37
N ARG A 502 9.49 -33.10 22.41
CA ARG A 502 8.19 -33.34 23.07
C ARG A 502 7.57 -32.05 23.62
N GLY A 503 8.38 -31.19 24.25
CA GLY A 503 7.95 -29.90 24.77
C GLY A 503 7.42 -28.95 23.69
N ARG A 504 8.05 -28.91 22.50
CA ARG A 504 7.60 -28.11 21.36
C ARG A 504 6.22 -28.55 20.85
N ILE A 505 5.98 -29.86 20.74
CA ILE A 505 4.68 -30.39 20.34
C ILE A 505 3.58 -29.95 21.32
N ALA A 506 3.82 -30.12 22.63
CA ALA A 506 2.88 -29.71 23.67
C ALA A 506 2.61 -28.19 23.65
N LEU A 507 3.64 -27.37 23.39
CA LEU A 507 3.48 -25.93 23.24
C LEU A 507 2.60 -25.56 22.04
N CYS A 508 2.84 -26.16 20.87
CA CYS A 508 2.01 -25.95 19.69
C CYS A 508 0.53 -26.31 19.94
N GLN A 509 0.27 -27.41 20.64
CA GLN A 509 -1.09 -27.83 21.03
C GLN A 509 -1.76 -26.83 21.97
N ARG A 510 -1.05 -26.35 23.00
CA ARG A 510 -1.58 -25.32 23.92
C ARG A 510 -1.87 -24.00 23.19
N THR A 511 -0.97 -23.59 22.30
CA THR A 511 -1.17 -22.38 21.48
C THR A 511 -2.39 -22.51 20.57
N ALA A 512 -2.58 -23.67 19.93
CA ALA A 512 -3.76 -23.91 19.10
C ALA A 512 -5.05 -23.89 19.92
N ALA A 513 -5.06 -24.47 21.13
CA ALA A 513 -6.21 -24.43 22.03
C ALA A 513 -6.56 -23.00 22.47
N ALA A 514 -5.57 -22.22 22.92
CA ALA A 514 -5.77 -20.84 23.35
C ALA A 514 -6.27 -19.94 22.20
N LEU A 515 -5.73 -20.10 20.99
CA LEU A 515 -6.21 -19.37 19.80
C LEU A 515 -7.63 -19.82 19.39
N GLY A 516 -8.00 -21.07 19.66
CA GLY A 516 -9.34 -21.59 19.43
C GLY A 516 -10.43 -20.84 20.19
N GLU A 517 -10.14 -20.30 21.37
CA GLU A 517 -11.08 -19.50 22.17
C GLU A 517 -11.45 -18.16 21.51
N LEU A 518 -10.60 -17.64 20.61
CA LEU A 518 -10.82 -16.37 19.90
C LEU A 518 -11.66 -16.55 18.62
N VAL A 519 -11.76 -17.77 18.09
CA VAL A 519 -12.48 -18.05 16.83
C VAL A 519 -13.97 -17.65 16.91
N PRO A 520 -14.72 -17.96 17.99
CA PRO A 520 -16.13 -17.59 18.11
C PRO A 520 -16.42 -16.08 18.03
N LEU A 521 -15.44 -15.21 18.30
CA LEU A 521 -15.62 -13.75 18.25
C LEU A 521 -16.06 -13.28 16.86
N GLY A 522 -15.61 -13.94 15.79
CA GLY A 522 -16.02 -13.62 14.43
C GLY A 522 -17.51 -13.88 14.18
N GLY A 523 -18.05 -14.95 14.76
CA GLY A 523 -19.49 -15.27 14.69
C GLY A 523 -20.34 -14.28 15.49
N LEU A 524 -19.87 -13.87 16.68
CA LEU A 524 -20.52 -12.84 17.49
C LEU A 524 -20.53 -11.48 16.78
N ALA A 525 -19.42 -11.11 16.14
CA ALA A 525 -19.33 -9.89 15.35
C ALA A 525 -20.32 -9.90 14.18
N GLN A 526 -20.43 -11.02 13.45
CA GLN A 526 -21.44 -11.16 12.39
C GLN A 526 -22.87 -11.08 12.94
N ALA A 527 -23.17 -11.73 14.06
CA ALA A 527 -24.49 -11.67 14.68
C ALA A 527 -24.88 -10.24 15.12
N GLN A 528 -23.91 -9.45 15.60
CA GLN A 528 -24.14 -8.05 15.96
C GLN A 528 -24.41 -7.18 14.72
N VAL A 529 -23.74 -7.44 13.60
CA VAL A 529 -24.04 -6.80 12.31
C VAL A 529 -25.46 -7.16 11.85
N ASP A 530 -25.83 -8.44 11.93
CA ASP A 530 -27.15 -8.91 11.54
C ASP A 530 -28.27 -8.28 12.39
N LEU A 531 -28.04 -8.08 13.69
CA LEU A 531 -28.97 -7.40 14.58
C LEU A 531 -29.10 -5.90 14.24
N LEU A 532 -27.98 -5.22 13.97
CA LEU A 532 -28.01 -3.82 13.55
C LEU A 532 -28.76 -3.66 12.22
N ARG A 533 -28.49 -4.55 11.27
CA ARG A 533 -29.17 -4.65 9.98
C ARG A 533 -30.68 -4.80 10.14
N GLU A 534 -31.13 -5.74 10.96
CA GLU A 534 -32.56 -5.94 11.25
C GLU A 534 -33.21 -4.68 11.85
N ARG A 535 -32.49 -3.99 12.74
CA ARG A 535 -32.94 -2.73 13.34
C ARG A 535 -33.08 -1.62 12.29
N LEU A 536 -32.11 -1.51 11.38
CA LEU A 536 -32.08 -0.48 10.35
C LEU A 536 -33.06 -0.75 9.20
N HIS A 537 -33.37 -2.01 8.89
CA HIS A 537 -34.09 -2.40 7.67
C HIS A 537 -35.45 -1.70 7.52
N ARG A 538 -36.30 -1.71 8.55
CA ARG A 538 -37.62 -1.04 8.50
C ARG A 538 -37.50 0.45 8.25
N ARG A 539 -36.46 1.06 8.84
CA ARG A 539 -36.21 2.49 8.72
C ARG A 539 -35.64 2.85 7.36
N ALA A 540 -34.80 1.98 6.80
CA ALA A 540 -34.26 2.10 5.45
C ALA A 540 -35.35 1.99 4.39
N ASP A 541 -36.27 1.02 4.51
CA ASP A 541 -37.40 0.87 3.59
C ASP A 541 -38.36 2.07 3.67
N HIS A 542 -38.61 2.60 4.87
CA HIS A 542 -39.40 3.84 5.00
C HIS A 542 -38.75 4.99 4.21
N TRP A 543 -37.46 5.25 4.42
CA TRP A 543 -36.79 6.34 3.70
C TRP A 543 -36.76 6.10 2.19
N ARG A 544 -36.55 4.85 1.74
CA ARG A 544 -36.67 4.49 0.33
C ARG A 544 -38.03 4.90 -0.23
N ARG A 545 -39.13 4.57 0.45
CA ARG A 545 -40.50 4.90 0.00
C ARG A 545 -40.80 6.38 0.02
N MET A 546 -40.15 7.15 0.90
CA MET A 546 -40.26 8.61 0.91
C MET A 546 -39.59 9.24 -0.31
N PHE A 547 -38.43 8.71 -0.73
CA PHE A 547 -37.66 9.29 -1.84
C PHE A 547 -38.01 8.69 -3.20
N PHE A 548 -38.61 7.50 -3.25
CA PHE A 548 -38.75 6.72 -4.46
C PHE A 548 -40.07 5.95 -4.54
N MET A 549 -40.63 5.92 -5.74
CA MET A 549 -41.77 5.11 -6.12
C MET A 549 -41.36 4.19 -7.27
N ASP A 550 -41.70 2.91 -7.13
CA ASP A 550 -41.41 1.92 -8.16
C ASP A 550 -42.20 2.22 -9.45
N PRO A 551 -41.62 2.03 -10.65
CA PRO A 551 -42.26 2.40 -11.92
C PRO A 551 -43.58 1.69 -12.21
N THR A 552 -43.78 0.50 -11.63
CA THR A 552 -45.01 -0.29 -11.75
C THR A 552 -45.29 -1.01 -10.45
N THR A 553 -46.54 -1.42 -10.23
CA THR A 553 -46.92 -2.37 -9.16
C THR A 553 -46.28 -3.75 -9.34
N PHE A 554 -45.67 -4.01 -10.51
CA PHE A 554 -44.98 -5.25 -10.84
C PHE A 554 -43.49 -5.27 -10.53
N SER A 555 -42.90 -4.12 -10.24
CA SER A 555 -41.46 -3.98 -9.99
C SER A 555 -41.03 -4.67 -8.70
N PRO A 556 -39.85 -5.32 -8.66
CA PRO A 556 -39.26 -5.84 -7.43
C PRO A 556 -38.99 -4.71 -6.43
N SER A 557 -39.38 -4.91 -5.17
CA SER A 557 -39.14 -3.96 -4.08
C SER A 557 -37.94 -4.39 -3.24
N LEU A 558 -37.35 -3.48 -2.46
CA LEU A 558 -36.30 -3.84 -1.50
C LEU A 558 -36.85 -4.86 -0.49
N ALA A 559 -36.33 -6.08 -0.53
CA ALA A 559 -36.76 -7.18 0.32
C ALA A 559 -35.82 -7.38 1.52
N ASP A 560 -34.52 -7.18 1.31
CA ASP A 560 -33.52 -7.31 2.37
C ASP A 560 -32.30 -6.43 2.06
N THR A 561 -31.65 -5.94 3.12
CA THR A 561 -30.34 -5.28 3.04
C THR A 561 -29.39 -6.14 3.83
N ARG A 562 -28.38 -6.71 3.18
CA ARG A 562 -27.33 -7.52 3.79
C ARG A 562 -26.07 -6.71 3.94
N MET A 563 -25.39 -6.92 5.05
CA MET A 563 -24.10 -6.31 5.31
C MET A 563 -23.26 -7.33 6.06
N ASP A 564 -22.01 -7.52 5.66
CA ASP A 564 -21.08 -8.33 6.43
C ASP A 564 -20.24 -7.48 7.37
N ALA A 565 -19.57 -8.14 8.31
CA ALA A 565 -18.66 -7.46 9.24
C ALA A 565 -17.44 -6.81 8.58
N SER A 566 -17.17 -7.08 7.30
CA SER A 566 -16.17 -6.38 6.49
C SER A 566 -16.71 -5.12 5.80
N GLY A 567 -18.01 -4.82 5.92
CA GLY A 567 -18.61 -3.62 5.34
C GLY A 567 -19.02 -3.77 3.87
N ILE A 568 -19.25 -4.99 3.38
CA ILE A 568 -19.83 -5.21 2.06
C ILE A 568 -21.35 -5.08 2.16
N LEU A 569 -21.91 -4.06 1.51
CA LEU A 569 -23.35 -3.83 1.44
C LEU A 569 -23.95 -4.53 0.22
N ALA A 570 -24.87 -5.46 0.45
CA ALA A 570 -25.60 -6.17 -0.58
C ALA A 570 -27.11 -5.92 -0.44
N LEU A 571 -27.78 -5.60 -1.53
CA LEU A 571 -29.22 -5.34 -1.54
C LEU A 571 -29.94 -6.51 -2.22
N GLN A 572 -31.04 -6.98 -1.64
CA GLN A 572 -31.92 -7.99 -2.23
C GLN A 572 -33.22 -7.31 -2.62
N ALA A 573 -33.64 -7.52 -3.87
CA ALA A 573 -34.93 -7.10 -4.35
C ALA A 573 -35.82 -8.32 -4.54
N GLY A 574 -37.11 -8.19 -4.20
CA GLY A 574 -38.02 -9.31 -4.22
C GLY A 574 -39.48 -8.93 -4.39
N ARG A 575 -40.26 -9.94 -4.77
CA ARG A 575 -41.72 -9.86 -4.96
C ARG A 575 -42.33 -11.25 -4.82
N LEU A 576 -43.54 -11.32 -4.24
CA LEU A 576 -44.31 -12.56 -4.04
C LEU A 576 -43.49 -13.70 -3.37
N GLY A 577 -42.64 -13.34 -2.40
CA GLY A 577 -41.81 -14.30 -1.66
C GLY A 577 -40.53 -14.76 -2.37
N VAL A 578 -40.26 -14.30 -3.60
CA VAL A 578 -39.00 -14.57 -4.31
C VAL A 578 -38.07 -13.37 -4.21
N THR A 579 -36.81 -13.59 -3.87
CA THR A 579 -35.77 -12.56 -3.75
C THR A 579 -34.57 -12.87 -4.64
N ALA A 580 -33.96 -11.83 -5.20
CA ALA A 580 -32.71 -11.90 -5.95
C ALA A 580 -31.81 -10.69 -5.64
N PRO A 581 -30.48 -10.76 -5.90
CA PRO A 581 -29.61 -9.61 -5.73
C PRO A 581 -30.11 -8.43 -6.57
N ALA A 582 -30.33 -7.28 -5.92
CA ALA A 582 -30.99 -6.13 -6.51
C ALA A 582 -30.22 -5.62 -7.74
N GLN A 583 -28.89 -5.73 -7.75
CA GLN A 583 -28.03 -5.35 -8.88
C GLN A 583 -28.37 -6.06 -10.21
N HIS A 584 -29.05 -7.21 -10.16
CA HIS A 584 -29.40 -7.99 -11.36
C HIS A 584 -30.84 -7.77 -11.82
N VAL A 585 -31.71 -7.24 -10.96
CA VAL A 585 -33.17 -7.19 -11.20
C VAL A 585 -33.80 -5.81 -10.97
N SER A 586 -33.06 -4.87 -10.38
CA SER A 586 -33.49 -3.49 -10.14
C SER A 586 -32.82 -2.53 -11.11
N ASN A 587 -33.51 -1.45 -11.46
CA ASN A 587 -32.90 -0.36 -12.24
C ASN A 587 -31.99 0.52 -11.35
N ALA A 588 -31.19 1.37 -11.99
CA ALA A 588 -30.24 2.24 -11.29
C ALA A 588 -30.93 3.16 -10.26
N SER A 589 -32.10 3.73 -10.58
CA SER A 589 -32.84 4.62 -9.69
C SER A 589 -33.36 3.91 -8.42
N SER A 590 -33.83 2.67 -8.55
CA SER A 590 -34.29 1.86 -7.41
C SER A 590 -33.13 1.45 -6.50
N LEU A 591 -31.99 1.07 -7.08
CA LEU A 591 -30.76 0.80 -6.32
C LEU A 591 -30.28 2.05 -5.57
N ARG A 592 -30.29 3.20 -6.26
CA ARG A 592 -29.97 4.51 -5.70
C ARG A 592 -30.80 4.83 -4.47
N ALA A 593 -32.11 4.68 -4.60
CA ALA A 593 -33.06 4.95 -3.55
C ALA A 593 -32.90 4.00 -2.36
N ALA A 594 -32.58 2.72 -2.62
CA ALA A 594 -32.32 1.76 -1.56
C ALA A 594 -31.04 2.10 -0.76
N VAL A 595 -29.96 2.50 -1.44
CA VAL A 595 -28.73 2.95 -0.77
C VAL A 595 -28.97 4.24 0.02
N LEU A 596 -29.66 5.22 -0.57
CA LEU A 596 -30.01 6.46 0.12
C LEU A 596 -30.91 6.20 1.34
N GLY A 597 -31.88 5.29 1.22
CA GLY A 597 -32.74 4.88 2.32
C GLY A 597 -31.95 4.26 3.47
N PHE A 598 -31.04 3.34 3.17
CA PHE A 598 -30.15 2.75 4.17
C PHE A 598 -29.23 3.80 4.82
N PHE A 599 -28.63 4.69 4.03
CA PHE A 599 -27.82 5.79 4.52
C PHE A 599 -28.59 6.66 5.52
N MET A 600 -29.83 7.05 5.20
CA MET A 600 -30.65 7.87 6.09
C MET A 600 -31.00 7.15 7.39
N ALA A 601 -31.37 5.86 7.32
CA ALA A 601 -31.60 5.05 8.52
C ALA A 601 -30.35 4.92 9.40
N PHE A 602 -29.19 4.75 8.77
CA PHE A 602 -27.93 4.67 9.47
C PHE A 602 -27.55 6.00 10.12
N ARG A 603 -27.73 7.13 9.42
CA ARG A 603 -27.53 8.48 9.97
C ARG A 603 -28.41 8.71 11.20
N GLU A 604 -29.70 8.38 11.12
CA GLU A 604 -30.61 8.49 12.27
C GLU A 604 -30.12 7.66 13.46
N HIS A 605 -29.68 6.43 13.20
CA HIS A 605 -29.16 5.57 14.26
C HIS A 605 -27.89 6.11 14.91
N VAL A 606 -26.94 6.62 14.12
CA VAL A 606 -25.70 7.23 14.65
C VAL A 606 -26.03 8.49 15.44
N LEU A 607 -26.87 9.39 14.89
CA LEU A 607 -27.26 10.61 15.58
C LEU A 607 -27.92 10.31 16.93
N ALA A 608 -28.78 9.28 17.01
CA ALA A 608 -29.45 8.89 18.25
C ALA A 608 -28.55 8.16 19.26
N THR A 609 -27.46 7.54 18.83
CA THR A 609 -26.60 6.72 19.71
C THR A 609 -25.27 7.36 20.07
N ARG A 610 -24.77 8.27 19.23
CA ARG A 610 -23.46 8.92 19.38
C ARG A 610 -23.51 10.44 19.26
N GLY A 611 -24.66 11.02 18.95
CA GLY A 611 -24.74 12.43 18.56
C GLY A 611 -24.16 12.66 17.16
N GLY A 612 -23.95 13.93 16.81
CA GLY A 612 -23.40 14.34 15.52
C GLY A 612 -24.06 15.61 15.00
N LEU A 613 -23.92 15.86 13.69
CA LEU A 613 -24.44 17.09 13.09
C LEU A 613 -25.90 16.94 12.65
N ALA A 614 -26.73 17.91 13.01
CA ALA A 614 -28.06 18.11 12.41
C ALA A 614 -27.97 18.51 10.93
N LEU A 615 -26.82 19.03 10.51
CA LEU A 615 -26.48 19.33 9.11
C LEU A 615 -26.51 18.07 8.23
N LEU A 616 -26.85 18.24 6.96
CA LEU A 616 -26.72 17.26 5.90
C LEU A 616 -26.35 17.97 4.60
N CYS A 617 -25.16 17.70 4.07
CA CYS A 617 -24.68 18.24 2.81
C CYS A 617 -24.95 17.23 1.69
N LEU A 618 -25.73 17.61 0.68
CA LEU A 618 -26.09 16.77 -0.45
C LEU A 618 -25.60 17.41 -1.74
N ASP A 619 -24.76 16.69 -2.48
CA ASP A 619 -24.28 17.12 -3.79
C ASP A 619 -24.94 16.28 -4.88
N ASP A 620 -25.75 16.92 -5.72
CA ASP A 620 -26.59 16.32 -6.75
C ASP A 620 -27.33 15.04 -6.29
N PRO A 621 -28.07 15.08 -5.16
CA PRO A 621 -28.71 13.89 -4.58
C PRO A 621 -29.75 13.25 -5.51
N GLN A 622 -30.26 14.02 -6.47
CA GLN A 622 -31.25 13.62 -7.47
C GLN A 622 -30.63 12.88 -8.68
N GLU A 623 -29.31 12.80 -8.78
CA GLU A 623 -28.64 12.18 -9.91
C GLU A 623 -29.00 10.69 -10.03
N LEU A 624 -29.24 10.23 -11.27
CA LEU A 624 -29.74 8.90 -11.62
C LEU A 624 -31.19 8.59 -11.18
N LEU A 625 -31.92 9.55 -10.59
CA LEU A 625 -33.37 9.45 -10.42
C LEU A 625 -34.09 9.94 -11.69
N ASP A 626 -35.21 9.30 -12.02
CA ASP A 626 -36.16 9.86 -12.99
C ASP A 626 -36.88 11.07 -12.38
N ASN A 627 -37.44 11.95 -13.23
CA ASN A 627 -37.96 13.25 -12.77
C ASN A 627 -39.07 13.13 -11.71
N ASP A 628 -39.93 12.12 -11.79
CA ASP A 628 -40.98 11.90 -10.80
C ASP A 628 -40.38 11.57 -9.43
N ASN A 629 -39.30 10.77 -9.40
CA ASN A 629 -38.59 10.48 -8.17
C ASN A 629 -37.69 11.65 -7.73
N LYS A 630 -37.29 12.57 -8.60
CA LYS A 630 -36.66 13.84 -8.19
C LYS A 630 -37.64 14.71 -7.41
N GLU A 631 -38.89 14.81 -7.85
CA GLU A 631 -39.94 15.55 -7.11
C GLU A 631 -40.28 14.88 -5.78
N ARG A 632 -40.28 13.54 -5.73
CA ARG A 632 -40.45 12.81 -4.46
C ARG A 632 -39.28 13.01 -3.52
N LEU A 633 -38.05 12.98 -4.04
CA LEU A 633 -36.86 13.30 -3.27
C LEU A 633 -36.97 14.72 -2.69
N ALA A 634 -37.38 15.71 -3.50
CA ALA A 634 -37.60 17.08 -3.04
C ALA A 634 -38.59 17.14 -1.86
N ARG A 635 -39.73 16.46 -1.97
CA ARG A 635 -40.72 16.30 -0.87
C ARG A 635 -40.14 15.62 0.35
N GLY A 636 -39.38 14.55 0.16
CA GLY A 636 -38.74 13.81 1.23
C GLY A 636 -37.68 14.65 1.98
N LEU A 637 -36.90 15.46 1.26
CA LEU A 637 -35.94 16.39 1.85
C LEU A 637 -36.64 17.53 2.59
N SER A 638 -37.73 18.09 2.05
CA SER A 638 -38.55 19.07 2.77
C SER A 638 -39.09 18.49 4.09
N SER A 639 -39.58 17.24 4.05
CA SER A 639 -40.04 16.52 5.25
C SER A 639 -38.91 16.28 6.27
N LEU A 640 -37.70 15.99 5.81
CA LEU A 640 -36.53 15.83 6.66
C LEU A 640 -36.13 17.16 7.33
N ALA A 641 -36.18 18.27 6.58
CA ALA A 641 -35.94 19.61 7.14
C ALA A 641 -37.02 19.98 8.17
N ALA A 642 -38.28 19.63 7.90
CA ALA A 642 -39.39 19.76 8.86
C ALA A 642 -39.10 19.04 10.19
N GLY A 643 -38.44 17.89 10.13
CA GLY A 643 -37.98 17.11 11.29
C GLY A 643 -36.73 17.64 12.02
N GLY A 644 -36.23 18.84 11.68
CA GLY A 644 -35.12 19.50 12.37
C GLY A 644 -33.75 19.34 11.71
N ALA A 645 -33.64 18.68 10.55
CA ALA A 645 -32.38 18.65 9.82
C ALA A 645 -32.08 19.99 9.13
N GLN A 646 -30.82 20.43 9.17
CA GLN A 646 -30.34 21.53 8.34
C GLN A 646 -29.79 20.95 7.04
N ILE A 647 -30.35 21.30 5.90
CA ILE A 647 -29.98 20.69 4.62
C ILE A 647 -29.30 21.72 3.73
N LEU A 648 -28.10 21.40 3.26
CA LEU A 648 -27.39 22.13 2.22
C LEU A 648 -27.38 21.27 0.96
N VAL A 649 -28.00 21.78 -0.11
CA VAL A 649 -28.09 21.07 -1.40
C VAL A 649 -27.36 21.86 -2.48
N THR A 650 -26.40 21.23 -3.13
CA THR A 650 -25.83 21.71 -4.40
C THR A 650 -26.41 20.87 -5.53
N THR A 651 -26.89 21.54 -6.59
CA THR A 651 -27.46 20.84 -7.73
C THR A 651 -27.29 21.63 -9.02
N HIS A 652 -26.96 20.92 -10.10
CA HIS A 652 -26.97 21.50 -11.45
C HIS A 652 -28.34 21.36 -12.14
N ASP A 653 -29.25 20.55 -11.58
CA ASP A 653 -30.59 20.31 -12.12
C ASP A 653 -31.55 21.41 -11.67
N ARG A 654 -31.74 22.40 -12.56
CA ARG A 654 -32.66 23.53 -12.35
C ARG A 654 -34.09 23.08 -12.01
N LYS A 655 -34.56 21.95 -12.54
CA LYS A 655 -35.94 21.48 -12.26
C LYS A 655 -36.03 20.96 -10.84
N PHE A 656 -35.08 20.13 -10.43
CA PHE A 656 -35.03 19.62 -9.06
C PHE A 656 -34.88 20.75 -8.04
N ALA A 657 -33.98 21.71 -8.27
CA ALA A 657 -33.83 22.89 -7.43
C ALA A 657 -35.16 23.64 -7.25
N ARG A 658 -35.89 23.87 -8.36
CA ARG A 658 -37.21 24.51 -8.32
C ARG A 658 -38.24 23.71 -7.55
N SER A 659 -38.30 22.40 -7.76
CA SER A 659 -39.21 21.52 -7.03
C SER A 659 -38.91 21.55 -5.52
N LEU A 660 -37.64 21.42 -5.12
CA LEU A 660 -37.24 21.49 -3.71
C LEU A 660 -37.59 22.83 -3.07
N VAL A 661 -37.30 23.93 -3.76
CA VAL A 661 -37.62 25.26 -3.26
C VAL A 661 -39.15 25.42 -3.15
N ALA A 662 -39.93 24.93 -4.11
CA ALA A 662 -41.39 24.97 -4.05
C ALA A 662 -41.95 24.20 -2.84
N GLU A 663 -41.39 23.02 -2.53
CA GLU A 663 -41.80 22.20 -1.37
C GLU A 663 -41.41 22.81 -0.02
N CYS A 664 -40.38 23.65 0.05
CA CYS A 664 -39.95 24.32 1.28
C CYS A 664 -40.50 25.75 1.44
N ARG A 665 -41.23 26.24 0.44
CA ARG A 665 -41.64 27.65 0.35
C ARG A 665 -42.78 28.02 1.30
N SER A 666 -43.68 27.10 1.64
CA SER A 666 -44.80 27.41 2.54
C SER A 666 -44.33 27.92 3.90
N ASP A 667 -43.14 27.51 4.32
CA ASP A 667 -42.60 27.78 5.65
C ASP A 667 -41.52 28.88 5.66
N ASP A 668 -41.18 29.46 4.49
CA ASP A 668 -40.07 30.42 4.27
C ASP A 668 -38.70 29.92 4.82
N ARG A 669 -38.48 28.60 4.80
CA ARG A 669 -37.29 27.92 5.39
C ARG A 669 -36.16 27.66 4.39
N VAL A 670 -36.18 28.32 3.23
CA VAL A 670 -35.26 28.03 2.13
C VAL A 670 -34.54 29.28 1.65
N LEU A 671 -33.22 29.17 1.49
CA LEU A 671 -32.39 30.17 0.83
C LEU A 671 -31.94 29.59 -0.52
N HIS A 672 -32.47 30.13 -1.63
CA HIS A 672 -32.12 29.67 -2.97
C HIS A 672 -31.17 30.64 -3.67
N LEU A 673 -29.95 30.16 -3.96
CA LEU A 673 -28.89 30.97 -4.54
C LEU A 673 -28.43 30.38 -5.88
N SER A 674 -28.15 31.26 -6.84
CA SER A 674 -27.42 30.91 -8.06
C SER A 674 -25.92 30.90 -7.78
N VAL A 675 -25.24 29.83 -8.18
CA VAL A 675 -23.79 29.70 -8.09
C VAL A 675 -23.15 30.20 -9.38
N HIS A 676 -22.20 31.12 -9.26
CA HIS A 676 -21.41 31.65 -10.37
C HIS A 676 -19.96 31.12 -10.27
N PRO A 677 -19.44 30.45 -11.31
CA PRO A 677 -18.21 29.67 -11.22
C PRO A 677 -16.94 30.52 -11.12
N VAL A 678 -15.90 29.93 -10.54
CA VAL A 678 -14.53 30.49 -10.54
C VAL A 678 -13.91 30.42 -11.93
N ASN A 679 -13.03 31.38 -12.24
CA ASN A 679 -12.23 31.40 -13.46
C ASN A 679 -10.89 32.12 -13.21
N ALA A 680 -10.04 32.21 -14.23
CA ALA A 680 -8.71 32.82 -14.12
C ALA A 680 -8.72 34.29 -13.62
N ASN A 681 -9.81 35.02 -13.86
CA ASN A 681 -10.00 36.42 -13.47
C ASN A 681 -10.89 36.58 -12.22
N ARG A 682 -11.64 35.54 -11.83
CA ARG A 682 -12.51 35.48 -10.65
C ARG A 682 -12.13 34.28 -9.79
N LEU A 683 -11.25 34.52 -8.82
CA LEU A 683 -10.67 33.47 -7.98
C LEU A 683 -11.60 32.97 -6.85
N THR A 684 -12.80 33.54 -6.72
CA THR A 684 -13.77 33.20 -5.68
C THR A 684 -15.13 32.84 -6.28
N VAL A 685 -15.78 31.82 -5.72
CA VAL A 685 -17.17 31.49 -6.05
C VAL A 685 -18.05 32.63 -5.56
N ALA A 686 -18.97 33.09 -6.40
CA ALA A 686 -19.96 34.07 -5.97
C ALA A 686 -21.36 33.47 -6.00
N LEU A 687 -22.18 33.97 -5.09
CA LEU A 687 -23.57 33.61 -4.95
C LEU A 687 -24.41 34.85 -5.23
N ALA A 688 -25.49 34.68 -5.99
CA ALA A 688 -26.47 35.72 -6.26
C ALA A 688 -27.88 35.16 -6.01
N PRO A 689 -28.90 36.02 -5.80
CA PRO A 689 -30.29 35.57 -5.74
C PRO A 689 -30.63 34.72 -6.97
N ALA A 690 -31.32 33.61 -6.78
CA ALA A 690 -31.86 32.86 -7.91
C ALA A 690 -33.00 33.64 -8.59
N VAL A 691 -33.31 33.29 -9.85
CA VAL A 691 -34.38 33.95 -10.60
C VAL A 691 -35.73 33.86 -9.86
N GLU A 692 -35.94 32.73 -9.18
CA GLU A 692 -37.12 32.49 -8.37
C GLU A 692 -37.21 33.39 -7.13
N GLU A 693 -36.09 33.78 -6.53
CA GLU A 693 -36.09 34.74 -5.41
C GLU A 693 -36.43 36.15 -5.87
N VAL A 694 -35.86 36.57 -7.01
CA VAL A 694 -36.21 37.85 -7.63
C VAL A 694 -37.69 37.89 -8.00
N ASP A 695 -38.22 36.80 -8.56
CA ASP A 695 -39.64 36.68 -8.87
C ASP A 695 -40.51 36.65 -7.62
N ARG A 696 -40.07 36.04 -6.52
CA ARG A 696 -40.79 36.08 -5.24
C ARG A 696 -40.88 37.51 -4.70
N LYS A 697 -39.76 38.26 -4.69
CA LYS A 697 -39.75 39.67 -4.27
C LYS A 697 -40.63 40.55 -5.15
N ARG A 698 -40.63 40.28 -6.47
CA ARG A 698 -41.59 40.91 -7.38
C ARG A 698 -43.03 40.60 -7.00
N HIS A 699 -43.39 39.33 -6.78
CA HIS A 699 -44.76 38.94 -6.42
C HIS A 699 -45.18 39.52 -5.07
N ALA A 700 -44.27 39.60 -4.10
CA ALA A 700 -44.52 40.25 -2.81
C ALA A 700 -44.86 41.74 -3.00
N PHE A 701 -44.08 42.46 -3.82
CA PHE A 701 -44.38 43.84 -4.18
C PHE A 701 -45.68 43.98 -5.00
N ASP A 702 -45.90 43.12 -6.01
CA ASP A 702 -47.12 43.13 -6.82
C ASP A 702 -48.38 42.86 -5.96
N SER A 703 -48.24 42.09 -4.88
CA SER A 703 -49.33 41.80 -3.92
C SER A 703 -49.53 42.93 -2.90
N ASN A 704 -48.51 43.74 -2.64
CA ASN A 704 -48.57 44.90 -1.76
C ASN A 704 -47.82 46.12 -2.36
N PRO A 705 -48.40 46.79 -3.38
CA PRO A 705 -47.69 47.82 -4.15
C PRO A 705 -47.33 49.08 -3.36
N ASP A 706 -47.93 49.30 -2.19
CA ASP A 706 -47.68 50.46 -1.34
C ASP A 706 -46.51 50.22 -0.35
N SER A 707 -45.94 49.02 -0.33
CA SER A 707 -44.83 48.64 0.55
C SER A 707 -43.50 49.16 0.01
N ALA A 708 -42.96 50.20 0.65
CA ALA A 708 -41.61 50.70 0.36
C ALA A 708 -40.54 49.61 0.59
N ARG A 709 -40.71 48.75 1.61
CA ARG A 709 -39.78 47.66 1.89
C ARG A 709 -39.74 46.63 0.75
N ASP A 710 -40.90 46.19 0.26
CA ASP A 710 -40.97 45.19 -0.81
C ASP A 710 -40.46 45.77 -2.14
N ALA A 711 -40.74 47.06 -2.41
CA ALA A 711 -40.18 47.78 -3.55
C ALA A 711 -38.65 47.84 -3.50
N GLN A 712 -38.09 48.20 -2.34
CA GLN A 712 -36.65 48.30 -2.12
C GLN A 712 -35.95 46.95 -2.24
N ASP A 713 -36.52 45.90 -1.64
CA ASP A 713 -36.02 44.53 -1.76
C ASP A 713 -36.04 44.05 -3.21
N TYR A 714 -37.14 44.26 -3.93
CA TYR A 714 -37.24 43.87 -5.34
C TYR A 714 -36.22 44.59 -6.21
N ALA A 715 -36.09 45.93 -6.09
CA ALA A 715 -35.13 46.71 -6.86
C ALA A 715 -33.67 46.29 -6.57
N SER A 716 -33.34 46.05 -5.30
CA SER A 716 -32.02 45.61 -4.86
C SER A 716 -31.67 44.22 -5.42
N ASP A 717 -32.54 43.23 -5.25
CA ASP A 717 -32.27 41.86 -5.68
C ASP A 717 -32.26 41.74 -7.21
N LEU A 718 -33.11 42.49 -7.90
CA LEU A 718 -33.07 42.59 -9.36
C LEU A 718 -31.73 43.16 -9.85
N ARG A 719 -31.21 44.21 -9.20
CA ARG A 719 -29.88 44.77 -9.54
C ARG A 719 -28.79 43.70 -9.37
N VAL A 720 -28.72 43.07 -8.20
CA VAL A 720 -27.70 42.04 -7.90
C VAL A 720 -27.79 40.87 -8.88
N PHE A 721 -29.00 40.44 -9.22
CA PHE A 721 -29.24 39.39 -10.22
C PHE A 721 -28.71 39.77 -11.61
N MET A 722 -29.03 40.99 -12.08
CA MET A 722 -28.54 41.48 -13.37
C MET A 722 -27.02 41.64 -13.38
N GLU A 723 -26.44 42.19 -12.31
CA GLU A 723 -24.99 42.33 -12.13
C GLU A 723 -24.27 40.99 -12.24
N ALA A 724 -24.78 39.97 -11.53
CA ALA A 724 -24.17 38.65 -11.55
C ALA A 724 -24.25 37.99 -12.93
N ARG A 725 -25.40 38.08 -13.61
CA ARG A 725 -25.59 37.50 -14.96
C ARG A 725 -24.74 38.19 -16.02
N LEU A 726 -24.66 39.52 -15.99
CA LEU A 726 -23.82 40.29 -16.91
C LEU A 726 -22.34 40.14 -16.59
N GLY A 727 -21.96 40.04 -15.31
CA GLY A 727 -20.59 39.80 -14.87
C GLY A 727 -19.99 38.55 -15.53
N ASP A 728 -20.78 37.46 -15.60
CA ASP A 728 -20.34 36.21 -16.22
C ASP A 728 -19.96 36.38 -17.71
N LEU A 729 -20.58 37.30 -18.46
CA LEU A 729 -20.24 37.54 -19.87
C LEU A 729 -18.81 38.07 -20.06
N PHE A 730 -18.25 38.68 -19.02
CA PHE A 730 -16.93 39.30 -19.04
C PHE A 730 -15.88 38.44 -18.30
N ASP A 731 -16.19 37.18 -18.00
CA ASP A 731 -15.30 36.25 -17.30
C ASP A 731 -14.28 35.54 -18.23
N ASN A 732 -13.66 36.28 -19.17
CA ASN A 732 -12.61 35.77 -20.06
C ASN A 732 -11.38 36.70 -20.17
N ALA A 733 -10.23 36.16 -20.61
CA ALA A 733 -8.97 36.93 -20.71
C ALA A 733 -9.02 38.05 -21.77
N VAL A 734 -9.90 37.93 -22.76
CA VAL A 734 -10.07 38.89 -23.87
C VAL A 734 -10.91 40.10 -23.44
N HIS A 735 -11.88 39.90 -22.54
CA HIS A 735 -12.79 40.92 -22.04
C HIS A 735 -13.00 40.81 -20.51
N PRO A 736 -11.95 40.91 -19.68
CA PRO A 736 -12.03 40.61 -18.25
C PRO A 736 -12.91 41.62 -17.48
N ALA A 737 -13.92 41.15 -16.76
CA ALA A 737 -14.84 41.94 -15.93
C ALA A 737 -14.10 42.87 -14.95
N TYR A 738 -12.91 42.43 -14.50
CA TYR A 738 -12.10 43.01 -13.42
C TYR A 738 -10.80 43.68 -13.92
N ALA A 739 -10.83 44.40 -15.05
CA ALA A 739 -9.63 45.01 -15.65
C ALA A 739 -9.06 46.25 -14.91
N GLY A 740 -9.70 46.72 -13.83
CA GLY A 740 -9.33 47.95 -13.11
C GLY A 740 -9.17 47.76 -11.60
N GLN A 741 -8.56 48.74 -10.91
CA GLN A 741 -8.31 48.75 -9.46
C GLN A 741 -9.59 48.66 -8.59
N THR A 742 -10.78 48.88 -9.17
CA THR A 742 -12.09 48.73 -8.52
C THR A 742 -12.56 47.28 -8.57
N ARG A 743 -12.51 46.60 -7.41
CA ARG A 743 -12.78 45.16 -7.23
C ARG A 743 -14.24 44.71 -7.42
N ALA A 744 -15.17 45.57 -7.83
CA ALA A 744 -16.58 45.21 -8.04
C ALA A 744 -17.22 46.07 -9.14
N PRO A 745 -17.32 45.59 -10.40
CA PRO A 745 -18.04 46.32 -11.44
C PRO A 745 -19.54 46.39 -11.11
N THR A 746 -20.14 47.57 -11.18
CA THR A 746 -21.57 47.79 -10.94
C THR A 746 -22.38 47.51 -12.21
N LEU A 747 -23.70 47.39 -12.08
CA LEU A 747 -24.62 47.15 -13.20
C LEU A 747 -24.35 48.09 -14.38
N ILE A 748 -24.15 49.37 -14.08
CA ILE A 748 -23.97 50.40 -15.09
C ILE A 748 -22.68 50.19 -15.89
N THR A 749 -21.58 49.92 -15.20
CA THR A 749 -20.29 49.62 -15.83
C THR A 749 -20.37 48.39 -16.74
N LEU A 750 -21.11 47.36 -16.32
CA LEU A 750 -21.30 46.13 -17.09
C LEU A 750 -22.15 46.37 -18.36
N VAL A 751 -23.22 47.15 -18.25
CA VAL A 751 -24.09 47.50 -19.39
C VAL A 751 -23.35 48.35 -20.42
N ASP A 752 -22.63 49.38 -19.99
CA ASP A 752 -21.92 50.27 -20.91
C ASP A 752 -20.78 49.51 -21.64
N ARG A 753 -20.16 48.55 -20.95
CA ARG A 753 -19.20 47.63 -21.57
C ARG A 753 -19.84 46.68 -22.58
N LEU A 754 -21.02 46.11 -22.26
CA LEU A 754 -21.75 45.24 -23.18
C LEU A 754 -22.05 45.97 -24.49
N ARG A 755 -22.49 47.23 -24.41
CA ARG A 755 -22.76 48.08 -25.58
C ARG A 755 -21.51 48.28 -26.44
N ALA A 756 -20.35 48.53 -25.83
CA ALA A 756 -19.10 48.66 -26.56
C ALA A 756 -18.74 47.38 -27.34
N LEU A 757 -18.94 46.19 -26.73
CA LEU A 757 -18.68 44.91 -27.40
C LEU A 757 -19.68 44.63 -28.53
N VAL A 758 -20.96 44.88 -28.31
CA VAL A 758 -22.01 44.75 -29.33
C VAL A 758 -21.74 45.66 -30.53
N ALA A 759 -21.29 46.90 -30.28
CA ALA A 759 -20.92 47.85 -31.34
C ALA A 759 -19.66 47.40 -32.12
N SER A 760 -18.71 46.74 -31.46
CA SER A 760 -17.48 46.24 -32.09
C SER A 760 -17.68 45.00 -32.96
N GLY A 761 -18.73 44.20 -32.72
CA GLY A 761 -19.06 43.01 -33.52
C GLY A 761 -18.03 41.86 -33.44
N GLY A 762 -17.20 41.80 -32.40
CA GLY A 762 -16.00 40.95 -32.36
C GLY A 762 -16.21 39.43 -32.14
N ASP A 763 -17.40 38.98 -31.70
CA ASP A 763 -17.68 37.56 -31.40
C ASP A 763 -19.14 37.19 -31.75
N ASP A 764 -19.38 35.91 -32.06
CA ASP A 764 -20.68 35.34 -32.42
C ASP A 764 -21.73 35.63 -31.33
N LEU A 765 -21.35 35.50 -30.05
CA LEU A 765 -22.23 35.83 -28.91
C LEU A 765 -22.68 37.30 -28.92
N PHE A 766 -21.76 38.26 -29.09
CA PHE A 766 -22.08 39.70 -29.06
C PHE A 766 -22.75 40.17 -30.36
N SER A 767 -22.64 39.40 -31.43
CA SER A 767 -23.35 39.63 -32.69
C SER A 767 -24.80 39.09 -32.65
N HIS A 768 -25.13 38.23 -31.69
CA HIS A 768 -26.41 37.55 -31.57
C HIS A 768 -27.56 38.52 -31.25
N ALA A 769 -28.72 38.32 -31.90
CA ALA A 769 -29.86 39.23 -31.82
C ALA A 769 -30.39 39.45 -30.38
N VAL A 770 -30.39 38.39 -29.55
CA VAL A 770 -30.82 38.47 -28.14
C VAL A 770 -29.91 39.41 -27.33
N VAL A 771 -28.59 39.34 -27.55
CA VAL A 771 -27.60 40.15 -26.81
C VAL A 771 -27.67 41.61 -27.26
N ARG A 772 -27.75 41.85 -28.58
CA ARG A 772 -27.92 43.19 -29.15
C ARG A 772 -29.20 43.86 -28.62
N ARG A 773 -30.33 43.14 -28.65
CA ARG A 773 -31.63 43.64 -28.15
C ARG A 773 -31.55 44.07 -26.69
N PHE A 774 -30.89 43.29 -25.83
CA PHE A 774 -30.75 43.65 -24.42
C PHE A 774 -29.85 44.87 -24.22
N ALA A 775 -28.71 44.95 -24.92
CA ALA A 775 -27.78 46.08 -24.82
C ALA A 775 -28.43 47.41 -25.26
N GLU A 776 -29.35 47.35 -26.22
CA GLU A 776 -30.09 48.48 -26.78
C GLU A 776 -31.45 48.74 -26.09
N ASP A 777 -31.80 48.03 -25.00
CA ASP A 777 -33.11 48.20 -24.34
C ASP A 777 -33.28 49.65 -23.81
N PRO A 778 -34.39 50.34 -24.14
CA PRO A 778 -34.65 51.71 -23.70
C PRO A 778 -34.61 51.92 -22.19
N ALA A 779 -34.92 50.89 -21.39
CA ALA A 779 -34.88 50.97 -19.93
C ALA A 779 -33.46 51.14 -19.35
N LEU A 780 -32.43 50.78 -20.14
CA LEU A 780 -31.02 50.92 -19.78
C LEU A 780 -30.38 52.17 -20.39
N ALA A 781 -31.11 53.00 -21.13
CA ALA A 781 -30.60 54.23 -21.72
C ALA A 781 -30.19 55.24 -20.64
N GLU A 782 -29.26 56.14 -20.98
CA GLU A 782 -28.89 57.23 -20.08
C GLU A 782 -30.11 58.12 -19.78
N GLY A 783 -30.31 58.48 -18.51
CA GLY A 783 -31.48 59.24 -18.05
C GLY A 783 -32.77 58.42 -17.88
N ALA A 784 -32.80 57.14 -18.26
CA ALA A 784 -34.00 56.31 -18.09
C ALA A 784 -34.31 56.05 -16.60
N ALA A 785 -35.58 56.18 -16.21
CA ALA A 785 -36.03 55.95 -14.84
C ALA A 785 -35.66 54.55 -14.27
N PRO A 786 -35.76 53.43 -15.03
CA PRO A 786 -35.35 52.12 -14.53
C PRO A 786 -33.84 52.06 -14.20
N ARG A 787 -32.98 52.59 -15.08
CA ARG A 787 -31.52 52.71 -14.85
C ARG A 787 -31.21 53.52 -13.60
N ARG A 788 -31.89 54.66 -13.40
CA ARG A 788 -31.73 55.53 -12.21
C ARG A 788 -32.04 54.77 -10.92
N ILE A 789 -33.18 54.07 -10.87
CA ILE A 789 -33.64 53.37 -9.66
C ILE A 789 -32.72 52.18 -9.33
N LEU A 790 -32.31 51.40 -10.33
CA LEU A 790 -31.36 50.31 -10.13
C LEU A 790 -30.01 50.82 -9.61
N ASN A 791 -29.52 51.95 -10.12
CA ASN A 791 -28.30 52.59 -9.59
C ASN A 791 -28.49 53.13 -8.17
N GLN A 792 -29.64 53.75 -7.88
CA GLN A 792 -29.97 54.25 -6.54
C GLN A 792 -29.98 53.12 -5.51
N SER A 793 -30.45 51.93 -5.88
CA SER A 793 -30.48 50.77 -4.98
C SER A 793 -29.09 50.33 -4.48
N HIS A 794 -28.03 50.75 -5.19
CA HIS A 794 -26.63 50.48 -4.82
C HIS A 794 -26.07 51.50 -3.84
N HIS A 795 -26.48 52.76 -3.96
CA HIS A 795 -25.92 53.87 -3.18
C HIS A 795 -26.76 54.23 -1.96
N ASP A 796 -28.09 54.18 -2.08
CA ASP A 796 -29.03 54.53 -1.01
C ASP A 796 -30.37 53.80 -1.24
N LYS A 797 -30.44 52.55 -0.78
CA LYS A 797 -31.65 51.71 -0.88
C LYS A 797 -32.84 52.35 -0.17
N ALA A 798 -32.62 53.06 0.94
CA ALA A 798 -33.69 53.59 1.77
C ALA A 798 -34.43 54.77 1.11
N SER A 799 -33.79 55.48 0.17
CA SER A 799 -34.42 56.59 -0.55
C SER A 799 -35.39 56.18 -1.65
N ILE A 800 -35.48 54.88 -1.98
CA ILE A 800 -36.39 54.39 -3.04
C ILE A 800 -37.79 54.27 -2.45
N GLY A 801 -38.74 55.02 -3.02
CA GLY A 801 -40.15 54.92 -2.67
C GLY A 801 -40.86 53.81 -3.46
N TYR A 802 -42.02 53.37 -2.96
CA TYR A 802 -42.85 52.38 -3.66
C TYR A 802 -43.31 52.89 -5.05
N ALA A 803 -43.63 54.19 -5.15
CA ALA A 803 -44.05 54.84 -6.40
C ALA A 803 -42.95 54.85 -7.47
N ASP A 804 -41.67 54.95 -7.07
CA ASP A 804 -40.55 54.87 -8.00
C ASP A 804 -40.56 53.50 -8.71
N VAL A 805 -40.63 52.40 -7.96
CA VAL A 805 -40.61 51.03 -8.50
C VAL A 805 -41.90 50.71 -9.26
N LEU A 806 -43.06 51.16 -8.77
CA LEU A 806 -44.34 50.97 -9.45
C LEU A 806 -44.33 51.58 -10.86
N SER A 807 -43.72 52.77 -11.02
CA SER A 807 -43.64 53.46 -12.31
C SER A 807 -42.78 52.75 -13.37
N VAL A 808 -41.89 51.84 -12.96
CA VAL A 808 -40.96 51.12 -13.85
C VAL A 808 -41.15 49.60 -13.84
N ARG A 809 -42.21 49.11 -13.20
CA ARG A 809 -42.51 47.69 -12.96
C ARG A 809 -42.38 46.82 -14.22
N ASP A 810 -42.99 47.23 -15.33
CA ASP A 810 -42.95 46.45 -16.59
C ASP A 810 -41.55 46.42 -17.20
N ALA A 811 -40.81 47.52 -17.07
CA ALA A 811 -39.42 47.58 -17.51
C ALA A 811 -38.53 46.65 -16.66
N PHE A 812 -38.72 46.61 -15.34
CA PHE A 812 -38.01 45.69 -14.45
C PHE A 812 -38.29 44.23 -14.79
N HIS A 813 -39.56 43.86 -15.00
CA HIS A 813 -39.93 42.50 -15.40
C HIS A 813 -39.32 42.10 -16.76
N ARG A 814 -39.33 43.01 -17.73
CA ARG A 814 -38.71 42.79 -19.05
C ARG A 814 -37.20 42.61 -18.93
N LEU A 815 -36.50 43.49 -18.22
CA LEU A 815 -35.06 43.41 -18.01
C LEU A 815 -34.65 42.10 -17.30
N ARG A 816 -35.41 41.68 -16.28
CA ARG A 816 -35.23 40.39 -15.61
C ARG A 816 -35.30 39.22 -16.59
N THR A 817 -36.29 39.25 -17.49
CA THR A 817 -36.52 38.17 -18.47
C THR A 817 -35.44 38.16 -19.55
N GLU A 818 -35.07 39.32 -20.08
CA GLU A 818 -34.12 39.43 -21.17
C GLU A 818 -32.68 39.13 -20.73
N VAL A 819 -32.27 39.51 -19.51
CA VAL A 819 -30.91 39.20 -19.01
C VAL A 819 -30.68 37.69 -18.84
N GLU A 820 -31.71 36.91 -18.47
CA GLU A 820 -31.59 35.45 -18.38
C GLU A 820 -31.47 34.81 -19.77
N LYS A 821 -32.18 35.34 -20.79
CA LYS A 821 -32.01 34.89 -22.18
C LYS A 821 -30.60 35.17 -22.69
N VAL A 822 -30.05 36.34 -22.37
CA VAL A 822 -28.64 36.69 -22.65
C VAL A 822 -27.70 35.70 -21.98
N HIS A 823 -27.92 35.40 -20.70
CA HIS A 823 -27.10 34.43 -19.96
C HIS A 823 -27.21 33.01 -20.51
N GLU A 824 -28.38 32.59 -20.98
CA GLU A 824 -28.56 31.30 -21.66
C GLU A 824 -27.72 31.21 -22.95
N GLN A 825 -27.72 32.25 -23.79
CA GLN A 825 -26.85 32.29 -24.97
C GLN A 825 -25.38 32.27 -24.59
N PHE A 826 -24.99 32.99 -23.53
CA PHE A 826 -23.64 32.95 -22.99
C PHE A 826 -23.24 31.53 -22.55
N ARG A 827 -24.11 30.79 -21.85
CA ARG A 827 -23.83 29.41 -21.44
C ARG A 827 -23.63 28.48 -22.63
N LEU A 828 -24.49 28.56 -23.64
CA LEU A 828 -24.36 27.79 -24.89
C LEU A 828 -23.04 28.09 -25.59
N HIS A 829 -22.75 29.38 -25.78
CA HIS A 829 -21.49 29.84 -26.37
C HIS A 829 -20.28 29.31 -25.59
N ARG A 830 -20.32 29.38 -24.26
CA ARG A 830 -19.25 28.91 -23.37
C ARG A 830 -19.04 27.39 -23.46
N TRP A 831 -20.12 26.62 -23.62
CA TRP A 831 -20.06 25.18 -23.86
C TRP A 831 -19.78 24.80 -25.31
N ARG A 832 -19.68 25.79 -26.20
CA ARG A 832 -19.51 25.62 -27.66
C ARG A 832 -20.67 24.84 -28.28
N GLU A 833 -21.85 24.95 -27.68
CA GLU A 833 -23.09 24.48 -28.26
C GLU A 833 -23.62 25.54 -29.24
N PRO A 834 -24.32 25.16 -30.32
CA PRO A 834 -24.93 26.13 -31.21
C PRO A 834 -25.83 27.09 -30.43
N LEU A 835 -25.65 28.39 -30.67
CA LEU A 835 -26.55 29.41 -30.14
C LEU A 835 -27.99 29.10 -30.55
N THR A 836 -28.93 29.40 -29.67
CA THR A 836 -30.34 29.16 -30.00
C THR A 836 -30.74 30.17 -31.06
N PRO A 837 -31.25 29.75 -32.24
CA PRO A 837 -31.72 30.69 -33.24
C PRO A 837 -32.76 31.61 -32.59
N ALA A 838 -32.68 32.91 -32.89
CA ALA A 838 -33.63 33.88 -32.40
C ALA A 838 -35.05 33.37 -32.68
N GLU A 839 -35.90 33.28 -31.65
CA GLU A 839 -37.27 32.79 -31.80
C GLU A 839 -38.02 33.64 -32.83
N GLU A 840 -38.09 33.17 -34.08
CA GLU A 840 -39.22 33.44 -34.95
C GLU A 840 -40.42 32.75 -34.30
N GLY A 841 -41.48 33.51 -34.08
CA GLY A 841 -42.56 33.20 -33.13
C GLY A 841 -43.17 31.79 -33.27
N THR A 842 -43.75 31.34 -32.15
CA THR A 842 -44.72 30.24 -32.02
C THR A 842 -45.08 29.57 -33.35
N GLY A 843 -44.31 28.56 -33.76
CA GLY A 843 -44.54 27.83 -35.01
C GLY A 843 -45.96 27.29 -35.07
N SER A 844 -46.69 27.63 -36.13
CA SER A 844 -48.06 27.20 -36.37
C SER A 844 -48.18 25.69 -36.24
N VAL A 845 -49.22 25.23 -35.55
CA VAL A 845 -49.56 23.82 -35.40
C VAL A 845 -49.87 23.23 -36.79
N VAL A 846 -49.05 22.29 -37.27
CA VAL A 846 -49.30 21.55 -38.52
C VAL A 846 -49.68 20.10 -38.16
N PRO A 847 -50.94 19.67 -38.37
CA PRO A 847 -51.38 18.28 -38.20
C PRO A 847 -50.58 17.31 -39.07
N PHE A 848 -50.59 16.01 -38.74
CA PHE A 848 -50.04 15.01 -39.64
C PHE A 848 -50.95 14.82 -40.87
N PRO A 849 -50.39 14.45 -42.04
CA PRO A 849 -51.21 14.03 -43.18
C PRO A 849 -52.08 12.83 -42.79
N ALA A 850 -53.39 12.96 -42.98
CA ALA A 850 -54.31 11.86 -42.72
C ALA A 850 -54.10 10.73 -43.75
N MET A 851 -54.20 9.48 -43.29
CA MET A 851 -54.11 8.30 -44.13
C MET A 851 -55.31 8.21 -45.08
N ARG A 852 -55.16 7.41 -46.14
CA ARG A 852 -56.28 7.10 -47.03
C ARG A 852 -57.26 6.14 -46.33
N ARG A 853 -58.55 6.48 -46.33
CA ARG A 853 -59.62 5.64 -45.78
C ARG A 853 -59.63 4.24 -46.39
N PRO A 854 -59.53 3.15 -45.60
CA PRO A 854 -59.63 1.79 -46.10
C PRO A 854 -61.07 1.43 -46.47
N SER A 855 -61.25 0.60 -47.49
CA SER A 855 -62.57 0.18 -47.98
C SER A 855 -62.95 -1.19 -47.38
N PHE A 856 -63.55 -1.19 -46.19
CA PHE A 856 -64.22 -2.36 -45.60
C PHE A 856 -65.40 -1.95 -44.71
N SER A 857 -66.35 -2.86 -44.51
CA SER A 857 -67.43 -2.77 -43.53
C SER A 857 -67.73 -4.20 -43.07
N VAL A 858 -67.49 -4.48 -41.79
CA VAL A 858 -67.53 -5.85 -41.23
C VAL A 858 -68.32 -5.90 -39.92
N PRO A 859 -69.03 -7.00 -39.62
CA PRO A 859 -69.74 -7.15 -38.35
C PRO A 859 -68.77 -7.34 -37.18
N VAL A 860 -69.18 -6.87 -35.99
CA VAL A 860 -68.48 -7.10 -34.71
C VAL A 860 -69.09 -8.30 -34.00
N CYS A 861 -68.29 -9.33 -33.73
CA CYS A 861 -68.69 -10.49 -32.94
C CYS A 861 -68.36 -10.28 -31.45
N PRO A 862 -69.30 -10.60 -30.52
CA PRO A 862 -69.15 -10.26 -29.10
C PRO A 862 -68.22 -11.19 -28.27
N ASP A 863 -67.71 -12.29 -28.82
CA ASP A 863 -67.17 -13.41 -28.02
C ASP A 863 -65.68 -13.73 -28.26
N LEU A 864 -64.75 -12.78 -27.99
CA LEU A 864 -63.32 -13.11 -27.95
C LEU A 864 -62.78 -13.04 -26.50
N ALA A 865 -62.57 -14.22 -25.90
CA ALA A 865 -61.98 -14.42 -24.58
C ALA A 865 -60.48 -14.81 -24.71
N ALA A 866 -59.69 -14.78 -23.65
CA ALA A 866 -58.28 -15.20 -23.72
C ALA A 866 -57.83 -16.10 -22.55
N PHE A 867 -58.77 -16.79 -21.88
CA PHE A 867 -58.48 -17.69 -20.76
C PHE A 867 -58.42 -19.20 -21.12
N SER A 868 -57.71 -19.97 -20.27
CA SER A 868 -57.59 -21.43 -20.31
C SER A 868 -58.04 -22.03 -18.96
N GLY A 869 -59.35 -22.11 -18.74
CA GLY A 869 -59.95 -22.79 -17.58
C GLY A 869 -61.47 -22.85 -17.74
N SER A 870 -62.04 -23.99 -17.38
CA SER A 870 -63.44 -24.37 -17.64
C SER A 870 -64.45 -23.37 -17.04
N PHE A 871 -65.31 -22.84 -17.91
CA PHE A 871 -66.54 -22.11 -17.55
C PHE A 871 -67.74 -22.77 -18.22
N GLY A 872 -68.84 -22.85 -17.46
CA GLY A 872 -70.13 -23.44 -17.82
C GLY A 872 -70.92 -22.65 -18.88
N PRO A 873 -72.03 -23.22 -19.37
CA PRO A 873 -72.68 -22.80 -20.61
C PRO A 873 -73.70 -21.69 -20.35
N GLU A 874 -73.27 -20.44 -20.28
CA GLU A 874 -74.19 -19.30 -20.42
C GLU A 874 -73.56 -18.21 -21.30
N GLY A 875 -74.08 -18.10 -22.53
CA GLY A 875 -73.69 -17.10 -23.52
C GLY A 875 -74.63 -17.18 -24.73
N SER A 876 -75.79 -16.54 -24.59
CA SER A 876 -76.81 -16.36 -25.63
C SER A 876 -76.23 -15.74 -26.90
N GLN A 877 -76.52 -16.33 -28.06
CA GLN A 877 -76.30 -15.72 -29.37
C GLN A 877 -77.30 -14.57 -29.59
N ASP A 878 -76.94 -13.36 -29.20
CA ASP A 878 -77.60 -12.16 -29.71
C ASP A 878 -76.99 -11.76 -31.07
N MET A 879 -77.85 -11.51 -32.04
CA MET A 879 -77.49 -11.13 -33.42
C MET A 879 -76.53 -9.92 -33.45
N PRO A 880 -75.43 -9.95 -34.22
CA PRO A 880 -74.48 -8.83 -34.28
C PRO A 880 -75.16 -7.59 -34.88
N THR A 881 -75.43 -6.59 -34.04
CA THR A 881 -76.05 -5.31 -34.44
C THR A 881 -75.02 -4.20 -34.69
N GLU A 882 -73.74 -4.45 -34.37
CA GLU A 882 -72.66 -3.48 -34.50
C GLU A 882 -71.75 -3.82 -35.69
N THR A 883 -71.44 -2.82 -36.53
CA THR A 883 -70.52 -2.94 -37.67
C THR A 883 -69.39 -1.94 -37.52
N VAL A 884 -68.16 -2.34 -37.83
CA VAL A 884 -67.00 -1.44 -37.95
C VAL A 884 -66.69 -1.25 -39.43
N ASP A 885 -66.61 0.00 -39.86
CA ASP A 885 -66.27 0.36 -41.23
C ASP A 885 -65.08 1.32 -41.30
N GLY A 886 -64.58 1.56 -42.52
CA GLY A 886 -63.41 2.41 -42.75
C GLY A 886 -63.49 3.84 -42.22
N SER A 887 -64.67 4.39 -41.89
CA SER A 887 -64.82 5.75 -41.31
C SER A 887 -64.08 5.93 -40.01
N TRP A 888 -63.86 4.85 -39.24
CA TRP A 888 -63.11 4.93 -37.99
C TRP A 888 -61.67 5.47 -38.19
N PHE A 889 -61.10 5.27 -39.38
CA PHE A 889 -59.76 5.72 -39.75
C PHE A 889 -59.72 7.17 -40.27
N ASP A 890 -60.86 7.86 -40.33
CA ASP A 890 -60.89 9.27 -40.70
C ASP A 890 -60.08 10.10 -39.68
N ASN A 891 -59.29 11.05 -40.18
CA ASN A 891 -58.38 11.89 -39.38
C ASN A 891 -57.32 11.12 -38.57
N LYS A 892 -56.91 9.92 -39.04
CA LYS A 892 -55.81 9.14 -38.46
C LYS A 892 -54.57 9.17 -39.36
N ALA A 893 -53.40 8.98 -38.78
CA ALA A 893 -52.13 8.81 -39.48
C ALA A 893 -51.46 7.50 -39.03
N LEU A 894 -50.50 7.01 -39.82
CA LEU A 894 -49.85 5.72 -39.59
C LEU A 894 -48.35 5.88 -39.38
N PHE A 895 -47.81 5.18 -38.37
CA PHE A 895 -46.38 5.19 -38.08
C PHE A 895 -45.86 3.78 -37.79
N TYR A 896 -44.82 3.37 -38.52
CA TYR A 896 -44.07 2.15 -38.23
C TYR A 896 -43.22 2.33 -36.97
N VAL A 897 -43.37 1.43 -35.99
CA VAL A 897 -42.63 1.47 -34.73
C VAL A 897 -41.38 0.61 -34.80
N ARG A 898 -40.23 1.23 -34.58
CA ARG A 898 -38.92 0.58 -34.61
C ARG A 898 -38.46 0.21 -33.21
N GLY A 899 -38.44 -1.09 -32.93
CA GLY A 899 -38.04 -1.64 -31.63
C GLY A 899 -39.18 -1.61 -30.60
N ASP A 900 -38.87 -1.99 -29.37
CA ASP A 900 -39.88 -2.27 -28.33
C ASP A 900 -40.25 -1.05 -27.47
N SER A 901 -40.21 0.17 -28.01
CA SER A 901 -40.37 1.40 -27.23
C SER A 901 -41.78 1.58 -26.62
N LEU A 902 -42.78 0.89 -27.16
CA LEU A 902 -44.16 0.83 -26.63
C LEU A 902 -44.45 -0.47 -25.84
N GLY A 903 -43.45 -1.34 -25.68
CA GLY A 903 -43.54 -2.54 -24.86
C GLY A 903 -44.56 -3.57 -25.32
N PHE A 904 -45.20 -4.23 -24.35
CA PHE A 904 -46.22 -5.24 -24.61
C PHE A 904 -47.54 -4.67 -25.16
N ALA A 905 -47.72 -3.34 -25.13
CA ALA A 905 -48.92 -2.69 -25.65
C ALA A 905 -48.90 -2.57 -27.18
N VAL A 906 -47.72 -2.46 -27.80
CA VAL A 906 -47.54 -2.52 -29.26
C VAL A 906 -46.24 -3.26 -29.57
N PRO A 907 -46.30 -4.49 -30.13
CA PRO A 907 -45.12 -5.27 -30.49
C PRO A 907 -44.22 -4.54 -31.50
N SER A 908 -42.90 -4.75 -31.39
CA SER A 908 -41.94 -4.22 -32.37
C SER A 908 -42.26 -4.70 -33.78
N GLY A 909 -42.12 -3.80 -34.76
CA GLY A 909 -42.43 -4.08 -36.16
C GLY A 909 -43.90 -3.86 -36.53
N SER A 910 -44.75 -3.45 -35.58
CA SER A 910 -46.14 -3.06 -35.84
C SER A 910 -46.23 -1.62 -36.36
N VAL A 911 -47.34 -1.29 -37.01
CA VAL A 911 -47.71 0.08 -37.38
C VAL A 911 -48.74 0.60 -36.40
N VAL A 912 -48.46 1.71 -35.72
CA VAL A 912 -49.43 2.37 -34.86
C VAL A 912 -50.33 3.30 -35.65
N ILE A 913 -51.60 3.34 -35.24
CA ILE A 913 -52.61 4.27 -35.74
C ILE A 913 -52.66 5.42 -34.73
N VAL A 914 -52.45 6.64 -35.21
CA VAL A 914 -52.46 7.84 -34.36
C VAL A 914 -53.47 8.86 -34.83
N GLU A 915 -53.93 9.72 -33.93
CA GLU A 915 -54.72 10.89 -34.30
C GLU A 915 -53.86 11.89 -35.08
N ALA A 916 -54.34 12.35 -36.24
CA ALA A 916 -53.61 13.30 -37.08
C ALA A 916 -53.51 14.67 -36.41
N ASP A 917 -54.52 15.05 -35.63
CA ASP A 917 -54.51 16.27 -34.82
C ASP A 917 -53.67 16.12 -33.55
N PRO A 918 -52.99 17.19 -33.10
CA PRO A 918 -52.26 17.17 -31.85
C PRO A 918 -53.16 16.99 -30.64
N TYR A 919 -52.69 16.15 -29.73
CA TYR A 919 -53.36 15.74 -28.52
C TYR A 919 -52.77 16.49 -27.31
N PRO A 920 -53.59 17.15 -26.46
CA PRO A 920 -53.10 17.90 -25.29
C PRO A 920 -52.49 17.00 -24.20
N GLY A 921 -52.67 15.68 -24.29
CA GLY A 921 -51.92 14.73 -23.48
C GLY A 921 -52.53 14.47 -22.09
N ARG A 922 -53.22 13.33 -21.93
CA ARG A 922 -53.55 12.74 -20.62
C ARG A 922 -52.43 11.82 -20.17
N ASP A 923 -52.22 11.74 -18.86
CA ASP A 923 -51.22 10.86 -18.26
C ASP A 923 -51.42 9.39 -18.69
N GLN A 924 -50.31 8.66 -18.79
CA GLN A 924 -50.21 7.25 -19.19
C GLN A 924 -50.61 6.90 -20.64
N ASN A 925 -50.95 7.86 -21.49
CA ASN A 925 -51.33 7.55 -22.88
C ASN A 925 -50.12 7.17 -23.77
N LEU A 926 -50.34 6.26 -24.70
CA LEU A 926 -49.39 5.96 -25.76
C LEU A 926 -49.43 7.08 -26.81
N VAL A 927 -48.27 7.61 -27.19
CA VAL A 927 -48.17 8.76 -28.10
C VAL A 927 -47.06 8.59 -29.12
N VAL A 928 -47.27 9.18 -30.30
CA VAL A 928 -46.20 9.57 -31.22
C VAL A 928 -45.90 11.05 -31.00
N ALA A 929 -44.66 11.36 -30.63
CA ALA A 929 -44.21 12.71 -30.33
C ALA A 929 -43.24 13.24 -31.39
N LYS A 930 -43.42 14.51 -31.76
CA LYS A 930 -42.57 15.21 -32.74
C LYS A 930 -41.80 16.34 -32.06
N THR A 931 -40.47 16.28 -32.13
CA THR A 931 -39.56 17.29 -31.55
C THR A 931 -38.33 17.48 -32.43
N LYS A 932 -38.01 18.72 -32.86
CA LYS A 932 -36.78 19.06 -33.62
C LYS A 932 -36.42 18.05 -34.76
N GLY A 933 -37.41 17.59 -35.52
CA GLY A 933 -37.23 16.62 -36.62
C GLY A 933 -37.16 15.13 -36.20
N GLN A 934 -37.26 14.82 -34.91
CA GLN A 934 -37.35 13.46 -34.38
C GLN A 934 -38.81 13.04 -34.16
N LEU A 935 -39.10 11.77 -34.47
CA LEU A 935 -40.38 11.12 -34.24
C LEU A 935 -40.22 9.97 -33.24
N MET A 936 -40.90 10.06 -32.11
CA MET A 936 -40.73 9.14 -30.99
C MET A 936 -42.03 8.40 -30.71
N ALA A 937 -42.01 7.09 -30.48
CA ALA A 937 -43.18 6.30 -30.09
C ALA A 937 -43.02 5.85 -28.65
N ARG A 938 -43.70 6.51 -27.71
CA ARG A 938 -43.47 6.35 -26.26
C ARG A 938 -44.74 6.49 -25.45
N ARG A 939 -44.68 6.10 -24.17
CA ARG A 939 -45.73 6.42 -23.20
C ARG A 939 -45.52 7.81 -22.62
N MET A 940 -46.56 8.62 -22.68
CA MET A 940 -46.61 9.91 -22.01
C MET A 940 -46.83 9.74 -20.52
N VAL A 941 -46.04 10.44 -19.72
CA VAL A 941 -46.21 10.58 -18.28
C VAL A 941 -46.32 12.06 -17.94
N ARG A 942 -47.38 12.44 -17.24
CA ARG A 942 -47.67 13.82 -16.80
C ARG A 942 -48.15 13.79 -15.34
N ALA A 943 -47.28 14.22 -14.42
CA ALA A 943 -47.65 14.40 -13.02
C ALA A 943 -48.58 15.63 -12.84
N PRO A 944 -49.50 15.61 -11.86
CA PRO A 944 -50.35 16.77 -11.55
C PRO A 944 -49.51 18.00 -11.21
N GLY A 945 -49.69 19.11 -11.95
CA GLY A 945 -48.93 20.35 -11.74
C GLY A 945 -47.54 20.40 -12.41
N ALA A 946 -47.15 19.36 -13.17
CA ALA A 946 -45.88 19.34 -13.87
C ALA A 946 -45.80 20.44 -14.96
N THR A 947 -44.66 21.14 -15.03
CA THR A 947 -44.39 22.18 -16.05
C THR A 947 -43.93 21.62 -17.40
N GLY A 948 -44.17 20.34 -17.69
CA GLY A 948 -43.70 19.68 -18.92
C GLY A 948 -44.21 18.24 -19.07
N VAL A 949 -43.78 17.60 -20.16
CA VAL A 949 -44.22 16.25 -20.54
C VAL A 949 -43.03 15.29 -20.59
N SER A 950 -43.16 14.13 -19.94
CA SER A 950 -42.17 13.05 -19.99
C SER A 950 -42.60 11.94 -20.95
N LEU A 951 -41.68 11.47 -21.78
CA LEU A 951 -41.88 10.40 -22.76
C LEU A 951 -41.00 9.20 -22.42
N SER A 952 -41.62 8.17 -21.84
CA SER A 952 -40.99 6.94 -21.37
C SER A 952 -41.05 5.83 -22.41
N ALA A 953 -39.93 5.15 -22.65
CA ALA A 953 -39.93 3.89 -23.39
C ALA A 953 -40.37 2.74 -22.47
N GLN A 954 -41.22 1.84 -22.95
CA GLN A 954 -41.75 0.70 -22.18
C GLN A 954 -41.07 -0.61 -22.58
N MET A 955 -39.74 -0.65 -22.60
CA MET A 955 -39.05 -1.83 -23.12
C MET A 955 -39.23 -3.07 -22.23
N PRO A 956 -39.51 -4.26 -22.79
CA PRO A 956 -39.65 -5.51 -22.03
C PRO A 956 -38.39 -5.90 -21.25
N ASP A 957 -37.20 -5.61 -21.80
CA ASP A 957 -35.93 -5.75 -21.08
C ASP A 957 -35.52 -4.40 -20.47
N PRO A 958 -35.62 -4.22 -19.13
CA PRO A 958 -35.29 -2.96 -18.48
C PRO A 958 -33.80 -2.58 -18.61
N ARG A 959 -32.92 -3.54 -18.93
CA ARG A 959 -31.47 -3.29 -19.15
C ARG A 959 -31.18 -2.63 -20.48
N ARG A 960 -32.11 -2.72 -21.43
CA ARG A 960 -32.02 -2.09 -22.76
C ARG A 960 -32.93 -0.88 -22.90
N SER A 961 -33.63 -0.51 -21.82
CA SER A 961 -34.60 0.58 -21.85
C SER A 961 -33.94 1.90 -22.25
N ARG A 962 -34.56 2.57 -23.23
CA ARG A 962 -34.17 3.93 -23.61
C ARG A 962 -34.55 4.90 -22.50
N SER A 963 -33.72 5.92 -22.29
CA SER A 963 -33.95 6.94 -21.26
C SER A 963 -35.26 7.69 -21.50
N THR A 964 -36.04 7.89 -20.45
CA THR A 964 -37.20 8.80 -20.47
C THR A 964 -36.74 10.21 -20.84
N MET A 965 -37.39 10.83 -21.83
CA MET A 965 -37.06 12.17 -22.30
C MET A 965 -38.14 13.14 -21.88
N THR A 966 -37.77 14.28 -21.30
CA THR A 966 -38.73 15.28 -20.84
C THR A 966 -38.61 16.53 -21.67
N PHE A 967 -39.76 17.01 -22.14
CA PHE A 967 -39.88 18.20 -22.96
C PHE A 967 -40.72 19.24 -22.23
N ASP A 968 -40.43 20.50 -22.49
CA ASP A 968 -41.39 21.57 -22.23
C ASP A 968 -42.61 21.33 -23.15
N GLU A 969 -43.82 21.53 -22.63
CA GLU A 969 -45.07 21.32 -23.37
C GLU A 969 -45.11 22.16 -24.66
N SER A 970 -44.51 23.35 -24.63
CA SER A 970 -44.38 24.21 -25.82
C SER A 970 -43.46 23.64 -26.90
N LYS A 971 -42.50 22.77 -26.53
CA LYS A 971 -41.41 22.28 -27.40
C LYS A 971 -41.68 20.90 -28.01
N VAL A 972 -42.73 20.20 -27.60
CA VAL A 972 -43.13 18.89 -28.13
C VAL A 972 -44.55 18.94 -28.68
N ARG A 973 -44.82 18.19 -29.75
CA ARG A 973 -46.19 17.94 -30.25
C ARG A 973 -46.50 16.47 -30.09
N LEU A 974 -47.63 16.16 -29.47
CA LEU A 974 -48.02 14.80 -29.11
C LEU A 974 -49.23 14.39 -29.94
N HIS A 975 -49.25 13.15 -30.40
CA HIS A 975 -50.36 12.56 -31.14
C HIS A 975 -50.72 11.23 -30.47
N ARG A 976 -51.99 11.06 -30.07
CA ARG A 976 -52.45 9.88 -29.34
C ARG A 976 -52.41 8.65 -30.25
N VAL A 977 -51.84 7.55 -29.76
CA VAL A 977 -51.97 6.23 -30.38
C VAL A 977 -53.33 5.66 -30.01
N VAL A 978 -54.14 5.36 -31.03
CA VAL A 978 -55.52 4.88 -30.92
C VAL A 978 -55.70 3.47 -31.50
N GLY A 979 -54.62 2.84 -31.93
CA GLY A 979 -54.63 1.45 -32.36
C GLY A 979 -53.29 0.99 -32.88
N ALA A 980 -53.19 -0.28 -33.23
CA ALA A 980 -52.02 -0.88 -33.84
C ALA A 980 -52.43 -1.91 -34.90
N VAL A 981 -51.69 -1.97 -36.00
CA VAL A 981 -51.80 -2.96 -37.06
C VAL A 981 -50.56 -3.84 -37.03
N PHE A 982 -50.76 -5.16 -36.94
CA PHE A 982 -49.67 -6.13 -36.98
C PHE A 982 -49.33 -6.40 -38.44
N THR A 983 -48.11 -6.06 -38.85
CA THR A 983 -47.69 -6.10 -40.25
C THR A 983 -46.39 -6.87 -40.42
N ASP A 984 -46.24 -7.48 -41.59
CA ASP A 984 -44.97 -8.09 -42.03
C ASP A 984 -44.16 -7.14 -42.94
N MET A 985 -44.56 -5.86 -43.03
CA MET A 985 -43.86 -4.86 -43.83
C MET A 985 -42.40 -4.67 -43.36
N PRO A 986 -41.44 -4.57 -44.31
CA PRO A 986 -40.08 -4.22 -43.95
C PRO A 986 -40.02 -2.78 -43.38
N PRO A 987 -39.07 -2.49 -42.48
CA PRO A 987 -38.92 -1.15 -41.92
C PRO A 987 -38.62 -0.11 -43.03
N PRO A 988 -39.19 1.09 -42.98
CA PRO A 988 -38.97 2.13 -44.00
C PRO A 988 -37.48 2.49 -44.19
N GLU A 989 -37.04 2.60 -45.45
CA GLU A 989 -35.66 2.95 -45.81
C GLU A 989 -35.26 4.34 -45.30
N GLY A 990 -34.04 4.46 -44.76
CA GLY A 990 -33.50 5.75 -44.28
C GLY A 990 -34.06 6.27 -42.95
N ALA A 991 -35.07 5.62 -42.36
CA ALA A 991 -35.57 6.00 -41.05
C ALA A 991 -34.48 5.83 -39.97
N ARG A 992 -34.28 6.85 -39.12
CA ARG A 992 -33.35 6.79 -37.96
C ARG A 992 -34.06 6.90 -36.61
N ASN A 993 -35.35 7.24 -36.62
CA ASN A 993 -36.14 7.55 -35.43
C ASN A 993 -36.93 6.33 -34.91
N GLU A 994 -37.54 6.43 -33.72
CA GLU A 994 -38.36 5.35 -33.12
C GLU A 994 -39.66 5.11 -33.87
N ALA A 995 -40.22 6.16 -34.47
CA ALA A 995 -41.37 6.09 -35.35
C ALA A 995 -41.02 6.61 -36.74
N ALA A 996 -41.55 5.98 -37.78
CA ALA A 996 -41.43 6.41 -39.17
C ALA A 996 -42.82 6.50 -39.80
N ALA A 997 -43.15 7.63 -40.43
CA ALA A 997 -44.45 7.81 -41.07
C ALA A 997 -44.60 6.84 -42.25
N VAL A 998 -45.81 6.30 -42.44
CA VAL A 998 -46.17 5.39 -43.53
C VAL A 998 -47.51 5.84 -44.11
N ASP A 999 -47.67 5.76 -45.43
CA ASP A 999 -48.88 6.24 -46.11
C ASP A 999 -50.01 5.19 -46.17
N ASP A 1000 -49.66 3.90 -46.17
CA ASP A 1000 -50.62 2.79 -46.28
C ASP A 1000 -50.11 1.51 -45.59
N VAL A 1001 -51.03 0.66 -45.14
CA VAL A 1001 -50.75 -0.65 -44.54
C VAL A 1001 -51.63 -1.70 -45.23
N PRO A 1002 -51.05 -2.60 -46.05
CA PRO A 1002 -51.79 -3.55 -46.88
C PRO A 1002 -52.75 -4.47 -46.13
N GLU A 1003 -52.45 -4.80 -44.88
CA GLU A 1003 -53.22 -5.72 -44.04
C GLU A 1003 -54.63 -5.20 -43.74
N LEU A 1004 -54.84 -3.87 -43.72
CA LEU A 1004 -56.16 -3.28 -43.53
C LEU A 1004 -57.15 -3.62 -44.65
N ARG A 1005 -56.66 -3.94 -45.86
CA ARG A 1005 -57.50 -4.39 -46.99
C ARG A 1005 -57.98 -5.84 -46.83
N ARG A 1006 -57.40 -6.58 -45.88
CA ARG A 1006 -57.69 -7.99 -45.60
C ARG A 1006 -58.61 -8.19 -44.40
N VAL A 1007 -59.16 -7.12 -43.84
CA VAL A 1007 -60.13 -7.16 -42.73
C VAL A 1007 -61.44 -7.76 -43.23
N GLN A 1008 -61.91 -8.82 -42.58
CA GLN A 1008 -63.14 -9.54 -42.92
C GLN A 1008 -64.15 -9.59 -41.77
N ILE A 1009 -63.69 -9.39 -40.54
CA ILE A 1009 -64.50 -9.48 -39.32
C ILE A 1009 -63.88 -8.63 -38.21
N ALA A 1010 -64.65 -8.25 -37.20
CA ALA A 1010 -64.14 -7.62 -35.98
C ALA A 1010 -64.64 -8.39 -34.74
N TYR A 1011 -63.89 -8.31 -33.64
CA TYR A 1011 -64.23 -8.96 -32.37
C TYR A 1011 -64.20 -7.96 -31.22
N ARG A 1012 -65.14 -8.08 -30.28
CA ARG A 1012 -65.09 -7.37 -29.01
C ARG A 1012 -64.37 -8.23 -27.97
N VAL A 1013 -63.37 -7.67 -27.30
CA VAL A 1013 -62.64 -8.36 -26.22
C VAL A 1013 -63.46 -8.30 -24.93
N LYS A 1014 -63.70 -9.44 -24.29
CA LYS A 1014 -64.48 -9.52 -23.04
C LYS A 1014 -63.64 -9.57 -21.76
N GLU A 1015 -62.40 -10.02 -21.82
CA GLU A 1015 -61.58 -10.35 -20.63
C GLU A 1015 -60.21 -9.64 -20.59
N ASP A 1016 -59.59 -9.58 -19.40
CA ASP A 1016 -58.31 -8.89 -19.13
C ASP A 1016 -57.05 -9.66 -19.57
N SER A 1017 -57.19 -10.88 -20.08
CA SER A 1017 -56.07 -11.81 -20.31
C SER A 1017 -55.11 -11.38 -21.43
N ALA A 1018 -55.49 -10.38 -22.24
CA ALA A 1018 -54.64 -9.76 -23.26
C ALA A 1018 -54.09 -8.37 -22.87
N VAL A 1019 -54.23 -7.94 -21.61
CA VAL A 1019 -53.63 -6.69 -21.10
C VAL A 1019 -52.10 -6.84 -21.03
N PRO A 1020 -51.30 -5.88 -21.53
CA PRO A 1020 -51.68 -4.54 -21.99
C PRO A 1020 -51.86 -4.39 -23.52
N LEU A 1021 -51.85 -5.48 -24.31
CA LEU A 1021 -51.99 -5.45 -25.77
C LEU A 1021 -53.38 -4.97 -26.21
N VAL A 1022 -54.43 -5.45 -25.54
CA VAL A 1022 -55.81 -5.02 -25.73
C VAL A 1022 -56.56 -5.07 -24.39
N LEU A 1023 -57.34 -4.04 -24.10
CA LEU A 1023 -58.17 -3.94 -22.90
C LEU A 1023 -59.58 -4.51 -23.15
N PRO A 1024 -60.30 -4.97 -22.12
CA PRO A 1024 -61.71 -5.34 -22.27
C PRO A 1024 -62.52 -4.20 -22.87
N GLY A 1025 -63.44 -4.54 -23.77
CA GLY A 1025 -64.26 -3.59 -24.50
C GLY A 1025 -63.61 -3.03 -25.76
N GLN A 1026 -62.31 -3.23 -26.00
CA GLN A 1026 -61.67 -2.80 -27.25
C GLN A 1026 -61.94 -3.77 -28.41
N THR A 1027 -61.71 -3.30 -29.65
CA THR A 1027 -62.05 -4.02 -30.87
C THR A 1027 -60.80 -4.61 -31.52
N VAL A 1028 -60.83 -5.90 -31.88
CA VAL A 1028 -59.77 -6.60 -32.60
C VAL A 1028 -60.23 -6.85 -34.04
N LEU A 1029 -59.40 -6.50 -35.02
CA LEU A 1029 -59.67 -6.71 -36.45
C LEU A 1029 -59.17 -8.09 -36.88
N GLY A 1030 -60.07 -8.91 -37.42
CA GLY A 1030 -59.79 -10.23 -37.96
C GLY A 1030 -59.79 -10.25 -39.49
N GLY A 1031 -58.94 -11.09 -40.08
CA GLY A 1031 -58.86 -11.28 -41.52
C GLY A 1031 -59.31 -12.66 -41.98
N ALA A 1032 -58.60 -13.21 -42.98
CA ALA A 1032 -58.85 -14.51 -43.57
C ALA A 1032 -58.80 -15.66 -42.53
N GLU A 1033 -59.57 -16.69 -42.82
CA GLU A 1033 -59.55 -17.96 -42.09
C GLU A 1033 -58.30 -18.76 -42.46
N LEU A 1034 -57.68 -19.38 -41.45
CA LEU A 1034 -56.44 -20.13 -41.53
C LEU A 1034 -56.76 -21.61 -41.35
N SER A 1035 -56.20 -22.46 -42.21
CA SER A 1035 -56.20 -23.90 -42.04
C SER A 1035 -55.15 -24.35 -41.01
N ALA A 1036 -55.24 -25.59 -40.55
CA ALA A 1036 -54.25 -26.19 -39.64
C ALA A 1036 -52.82 -26.23 -40.23
N ALA A 1037 -52.69 -26.29 -41.57
CA ALA A 1037 -51.41 -26.24 -42.27
C ALA A 1037 -50.84 -24.81 -42.31
N ASP A 1038 -51.70 -23.80 -42.43
CA ASP A 1038 -51.27 -22.39 -42.47
C ASP A 1038 -50.65 -21.95 -41.14
N LEU A 1039 -51.07 -22.55 -40.01
CA LEU A 1039 -50.54 -22.23 -38.69
C LEU A 1039 -49.02 -22.41 -38.55
N ASP A 1040 -48.39 -23.28 -39.35
CA ASP A 1040 -46.91 -23.41 -39.34
C ASP A 1040 -46.24 -22.10 -39.78
N GLN A 1041 -46.80 -21.42 -40.78
CA GLN A 1041 -46.25 -20.17 -41.32
C GLN A 1041 -46.63 -18.95 -40.46
N TRP A 1042 -47.47 -19.17 -39.45
CA TRP A 1042 -47.98 -18.14 -38.55
C TRP A 1042 -47.43 -18.26 -37.13
N GLU A 1043 -46.42 -19.12 -36.90
CA GLU A 1043 -45.72 -19.18 -35.62
C GLU A 1043 -45.22 -17.79 -35.20
N GLY A 1044 -45.46 -17.42 -33.93
CA GLY A 1044 -45.18 -16.09 -33.38
C GLY A 1044 -46.22 -15.01 -33.69
N LYS A 1045 -47.20 -15.27 -34.58
CA LYS A 1045 -48.26 -14.32 -34.97
C LYS A 1045 -49.55 -14.52 -34.18
N PHE A 1046 -50.40 -13.49 -34.22
CA PHE A 1046 -51.64 -13.44 -33.47
C PHE A 1046 -52.83 -14.03 -34.25
N VAL A 1047 -53.63 -14.86 -33.57
CA VAL A 1047 -54.80 -15.51 -34.15
C VAL A 1047 -55.98 -15.52 -33.16
N ALA A 1048 -57.18 -15.47 -33.72
CA ALA A 1048 -58.41 -15.83 -33.00
C ALA A 1048 -58.77 -17.26 -33.36
N VAL A 1049 -58.84 -18.16 -32.37
CA VAL A 1049 -59.14 -19.58 -32.57
C VAL A 1049 -60.51 -19.88 -31.99
N THR A 1050 -61.45 -20.36 -32.80
CA THR A 1050 -62.74 -20.88 -32.33
C THR A 1050 -62.61 -22.37 -32.05
N LEU A 1051 -63.00 -22.79 -30.85
CA LEU A 1051 -62.99 -24.16 -30.37
C LEU A 1051 -64.33 -24.85 -30.62
N ASP A 1052 -64.35 -26.17 -30.47
CA ASP A 1052 -65.52 -27.03 -30.62
C ASP A 1052 -66.61 -26.80 -29.58
N ASP A 1053 -66.27 -26.24 -28.41
CA ASP A 1053 -67.21 -25.75 -27.40
C ASP A 1053 -67.87 -24.40 -27.75
N GLY A 1054 -67.56 -23.85 -28.93
CA GLY A 1054 -68.10 -22.59 -29.44
C GLY A 1054 -67.38 -21.34 -28.95
N LYS A 1055 -66.38 -21.46 -28.06
CA LYS A 1055 -65.62 -20.30 -27.55
C LYS A 1055 -64.54 -19.87 -28.52
N SER A 1056 -64.28 -18.57 -28.60
CA SER A 1056 -63.15 -18.03 -29.34
C SER A 1056 -62.08 -17.48 -28.40
N ILE A 1057 -60.84 -17.95 -28.60
CA ILE A 1057 -59.65 -17.53 -27.84
C ILE A 1057 -58.75 -16.62 -28.66
N PHE A 1058 -58.18 -15.59 -28.02
CA PHE A 1058 -57.15 -14.73 -28.63
C PHE A 1058 -55.75 -15.12 -28.14
N LYS A 1059 -54.90 -15.63 -29.04
CA LYS A 1059 -53.58 -16.19 -28.68
C LYS A 1059 -52.52 -15.93 -29.76
N ARG A 1060 -51.27 -16.21 -29.40
CA ARG A 1060 -50.15 -16.28 -30.33
C ARG A 1060 -49.92 -17.73 -30.73
N VAL A 1061 -49.70 -18.00 -32.02
CA VAL A 1061 -49.42 -19.35 -32.50
C VAL A 1061 -48.01 -19.76 -32.02
N GLY A 1062 -47.91 -20.83 -31.24
CA GLY A 1062 -46.63 -21.45 -30.87
C GLY A 1062 -46.34 -22.69 -31.72
N SER A 1063 -45.31 -23.42 -31.33
CA SER A 1063 -44.84 -24.61 -32.05
C SER A 1063 -45.78 -25.82 -31.92
N ARG A 1064 -45.70 -26.74 -32.89
CA ARG A 1064 -46.33 -28.07 -32.77
C ARG A 1064 -45.61 -28.90 -31.71
N LEU A 1065 -46.36 -29.74 -31.00
CA LEU A 1065 -45.74 -30.69 -30.09
C LEU A 1065 -44.98 -31.78 -30.88
N PRO A 1066 -43.81 -32.25 -30.40
CA PRO A 1066 -42.97 -33.18 -31.13
C PRO A 1066 -43.56 -34.60 -31.19
N GLY A 1067 -43.18 -35.36 -32.23
CA GLY A 1067 -43.48 -36.80 -32.35
C GLY A 1067 -44.95 -37.10 -32.65
N SER A 1068 -45.52 -38.12 -31.98
CA SER A 1068 -46.90 -38.57 -32.16
C SER A 1068 -47.97 -37.54 -31.74
N LEU A 1069 -47.56 -36.45 -31.10
CA LEU A 1069 -48.42 -35.35 -30.66
C LEU A 1069 -48.43 -34.17 -31.65
N SER A 1070 -47.94 -34.35 -32.88
CA SER A 1070 -47.88 -33.28 -33.91
C SER A 1070 -49.23 -32.66 -34.28
N HIS A 1071 -50.33 -33.38 -34.01
CA HIS A 1071 -51.71 -32.89 -34.15
C HIS A 1071 -52.12 -31.89 -33.06
N LEU A 1072 -51.29 -31.71 -32.02
CA LEU A 1072 -51.46 -30.72 -30.95
C LEU A 1072 -50.51 -29.55 -31.16
N ARG A 1073 -51.02 -28.34 -30.95
CA ARG A 1073 -50.23 -27.11 -31.01
C ARG A 1073 -50.37 -26.31 -29.72
N GLN A 1074 -49.26 -25.75 -29.25
CA GLN A 1074 -49.27 -24.80 -28.15
C GLN A 1074 -49.60 -23.41 -28.67
N PHE A 1075 -50.64 -22.79 -28.12
CA PHE A 1075 -50.99 -21.39 -28.31
C PHE A 1075 -50.51 -20.59 -27.11
N GLU A 1076 -49.61 -19.64 -27.34
CA GLU A 1076 -48.94 -18.86 -26.31
C GLU A 1076 -49.79 -17.69 -25.82
N THR A 1077 -49.50 -17.26 -24.58
CA THR A 1077 -50.08 -16.05 -24.01
C THR A 1077 -49.60 -14.78 -24.70
N ILE A 1078 -50.47 -13.78 -24.76
CA ILE A 1078 -50.26 -12.49 -25.43
C ILE A 1078 -50.28 -11.30 -24.47
N GLY A 1079 -50.55 -11.54 -23.19
CA GLY A 1079 -50.63 -10.54 -22.13
C GLY A 1079 -50.03 -11.06 -20.82
N GLY A 1080 -49.89 -10.17 -19.83
CA GLY A 1080 -49.26 -10.50 -18.54
C GLY A 1080 -50.11 -11.39 -17.62
N LEU A 1081 -51.41 -11.53 -17.93
CA LEU A 1081 -52.40 -12.22 -17.09
C LEU A 1081 -52.94 -13.53 -17.72
N GLY A 1082 -52.60 -13.83 -18.98
CA GLY A 1082 -53.08 -15.02 -19.70
C GLY A 1082 -52.11 -16.22 -19.59
N GLY A 1083 -52.65 -17.44 -19.63
CA GLY A 1083 -51.87 -18.69 -19.76
C GLY A 1083 -51.76 -19.19 -21.21
N SER A 1084 -50.79 -20.05 -21.50
CA SER A 1084 -50.72 -20.78 -22.76
C SER A 1084 -51.72 -21.96 -22.76
N LEU A 1085 -52.25 -22.33 -23.94
CA LEU A 1085 -53.22 -23.42 -24.10
C LEU A 1085 -52.75 -24.39 -25.20
N VAL A 1086 -52.89 -25.69 -24.97
CA VAL A 1086 -52.67 -26.70 -26.02
C VAL A 1086 -54.01 -27.03 -26.66
N VAL A 1087 -54.08 -26.98 -28.00
CA VAL A 1087 -55.29 -27.22 -28.79
C VAL A 1087 -54.97 -28.23 -29.88
N ALA A 1088 -55.90 -29.18 -30.09
CA ALA A 1088 -55.81 -30.11 -31.22
C ALA A 1088 -56.18 -29.38 -32.51
N THR A 1089 -55.30 -29.42 -33.51
CA THR A 1089 -55.53 -28.76 -34.81
C THR A 1089 -56.32 -29.65 -35.79
N GLU A 1090 -56.40 -30.95 -35.50
CA GLU A 1090 -57.15 -31.95 -36.27
C GLU A 1090 -57.72 -33.03 -35.33
N ALA A 1091 -58.82 -33.67 -35.75
CA ALA A 1091 -59.47 -34.71 -34.96
C ALA A 1091 -58.73 -36.05 -35.11
N VAL A 1092 -58.29 -36.64 -34.00
CA VAL A 1092 -57.63 -37.95 -33.94
C VAL A 1092 -58.42 -38.89 -33.02
N GLU A 1093 -58.67 -40.12 -33.45
CA GLU A 1093 -59.41 -41.11 -32.66
C GLU A 1093 -58.73 -41.37 -31.30
N GLY A 1094 -59.44 -41.10 -30.20
CA GLY A 1094 -58.97 -41.34 -28.82
C GLY A 1094 -58.58 -40.09 -28.02
N SER A 1095 -58.50 -38.91 -28.62
CA SER A 1095 -58.24 -37.64 -27.92
C SER A 1095 -59.54 -37.02 -27.40
N ARG A 1096 -59.90 -37.22 -26.13
CA ARG A 1096 -61.09 -36.61 -25.50
C ARG A 1096 -60.81 -35.48 -24.50
N ASP A 1097 -59.55 -35.26 -24.14
CA ASP A 1097 -59.18 -34.34 -23.05
C ASP A 1097 -58.58 -32.99 -23.53
N VAL A 1098 -58.52 -32.73 -24.84
CA VAL A 1098 -57.95 -31.48 -25.40
C VAL A 1098 -58.95 -30.80 -26.34
N PRO A 1099 -59.18 -29.48 -26.23
CA PRO A 1099 -60.10 -28.75 -27.12
C PRO A 1099 -59.71 -28.88 -28.59
N LEU A 1100 -60.70 -29.04 -29.48
CA LEU A 1100 -60.48 -29.13 -30.91
C LEU A 1100 -60.68 -27.76 -31.57
N MET A 1101 -59.74 -27.37 -32.42
CA MET A 1101 -59.87 -26.17 -33.26
C MET A 1101 -60.92 -26.40 -34.35
N VAL A 1102 -61.98 -25.60 -34.35
CA VAL A 1102 -62.98 -25.56 -35.43
C VAL A 1102 -62.52 -24.63 -36.55
N ARG A 1103 -61.96 -23.48 -36.20
CA ARG A 1103 -61.40 -22.50 -37.13
C ARG A 1103 -60.39 -21.59 -36.45
N ALA A 1104 -59.41 -21.11 -37.21
CA ALA A 1104 -58.52 -20.04 -36.78
C ALA A 1104 -58.63 -18.87 -37.76
N ARG A 1105 -58.55 -17.64 -37.28
CA ARG A 1105 -58.52 -16.43 -38.13
C ARG A 1105 -57.30 -15.59 -37.78
N GLN A 1106 -56.69 -15.03 -38.83
CA GLN A 1106 -55.60 -14.08 -38.64
C GLN A 1106 -56.09 -12.83 -37.91
N ILE A 1107 -55.28 -12.30 -37.00
CA ILE A 1107 -55.52 -10.99 -36.40
C ILE A 1107 -54.69 -9.94 -37.11
N VAL A 1108 -55.39 -8.94 -37.67
CA VAL A 1108 -54.83 -7.84 -38.45
C VAL A 1108 -54.36 -6.71 -37.55
N GLY A 1109 -55.09 -6.41 -36.48
CA GLY A 1109 -54.76 -5.28 -35.60
C GLY A 1109 -55.77 -5.10 -34.48
N VAL A 1110 -55.52 -4.09 -33.64
CA VAL A 1110 -56.36 -3.73 -32.49
C VAL A 1110 -56.67 -2.24 -32.56
N LEU A 1111 -57.92 -1.89 -32.27
CA LEU A 1111 -58.41 -0.53 -32.15
C LEU A 1111 -58.61 -0.20 -30.67
N TYR A 1112 -57.88 0.80 -30.18
CA TYR A 1112 -58.00 1.29 -28.81
C TYR A 1112 -59.12 2.32 -28.78
N ASP A 1113 -60.20 2.02 -28.06
CA ASP A 1113 -61.37 2.88 -28.03
C ASP A 1113 -61.02 4.30 -27.53
N ALA A 1114 -61.76 5.28 -28.03
CA ALA A 1114 -61.59 6.69 -27.65
C ALA A 1114 -62.24 6.95 -26.28
N GLY A 1115 -61.66 6.39 -25.23
CA GLY A 1115 -61.93 6.82 -23.86
C GLY A 1115 -61.45 8.25 -23.59
#